data_AF-A0A6J2W9Y6-F1
#
_entry.id   AF-A0A6J2W9Y6-F1
#
_cell.length_a   1.000
_cell.length_b   1.000
_cell.length_c   1.000
_cell.angle_alpha   90.00
_cell.angle_beta   90.00
_cell.angle_gamma   90.00
#
_symmetry.space_group_name_H-M   'P 1'
#
loop_
_entity.id
_entity.type
_entity.pdbx_description
1 polymer ?
#
loop_
_entity_poly.entity_id
_entity_poly.type
_entity_poly.pdbx_seq_one_letter_code
_entity_poly.pdbx_strand_id
1 'polypeptide(L)'
;MDLRSELLKSIWYAFTALDVEKSGKVSKSQLKVLSHNLCTVLCIPHDPAALEEHFRDDDDGPVSSQGYMPYLNKYILDKVVEGVFVKENVDELCWTLTAKKNYHSGSKGILTTKDAFRLWCLFIFLSEDKYPLVMIPDEVEYLLKKLCMAMSVELNCVEMEDFISQDSVQQNGFTVWAFLEMMNSGKLTRGISKETMSMAIEEVYREIVGDVLKEGYLWKKGQLRRNWTERWFTLRPSTLCYYISEDRKDCRGSIALDGNCCVEVLPDKDGKRCMFCLKTLSKSYELSASDTKQRQEWTSAIQTAIRLHVEGKTSLHKDLKLKRREQREQREKRREAKEKELQQLLAVQEEKERKLAELELLKEAQRQAQALLEQDELRRRQQHEQLQKTLELQLKEAEEARASMQAEMALKEAEAERQRKRIKELEDMQQQLEEALQQEVKARHDEEAFRVAQASLLAEEEEKMKALMNLQEEQEEYIQKTQREKQELKQEMESKSRALEEAQRQLEEVRANRHRVDQDVVAAQRKLRQASTNVKHWNVQMNRLMHPIGPGEKKSSGLGSFSSFRIPAQKDPGLRLRKRSEEQDEESKENVDSSGGGSEAERRLSKASNGDMDIQLDLRAMGDEARATSETECLQLAELTPVRGMTSEGLFDGTLLPQLDANSPQLTEDTVREGEPVTPDYRGTSDPQEPGSGEEFESSEASDVTGAEGVSPRSNGWDGSRQNGSGRQEATPEQKDGAHVSPATPNPFPDPLQTSSLSLSDQLRLGRDDPTGMGLNVECRICGDKASGFHYGVHACEGCKGFFRRTIRMKLEYERCERTCKIQKKSRNKCQYCRFQKCLALGMSHDAIRYGRMPEAEKKKLVAGLLAGEKSVQSPGGSDLKTLAKNVNTAYLKNLNMTKKKARSILTGKTSCSAPFVIHDMDSLWQAENGLVWNQLNGAPLNKEIGVHVFYRCQCTTVETVRELTEFAKNIPGFIDLFLNDQVTLLKYGVHEAIFAMLPSLMNKDGLLVANGKGFVTREFLRSLRKPFSEIMEPKFEFAVKFNALELDDSDLALFVAAIILCGDRPGLMNVKQVEQIQDSILQALDQHLQVHHPDSPHLFPKLLQKMADLRQLVTENAQLVQMIKKTESETSLHPLLQEIYKDMY
;
A
#
# COMPACT_ATOMS: atom_id res chain seq x y z
N MET A 1 -29.71 -4.47 -59.71
CA MET A 1 -29.03 -3.57 -60.66
C MET A 1 -30.07 -3.10 -61.66
N ASP A 2 -29.96 -1.89 -62.19
CA ASP A 2 -30.87 -1.42 -63.26
C ASP A 2 -30.44 -2.08 -64.59
N LEU A 3 -31.40 -2.55 -65.38
CA LEU A 3 -31.16 -3.10 -66.72
C LEU A 3 -30.38 -2.12 -67.61
N ARG A 4 -30.61 -0.81 -67.47
CA ARG A 4 -29.81 0.24 -68.14
C ARG A 4 -28.33 0.11 -67.80
N SER A 5 -28.00 -0.04 -66.52
CA SER A 5 -26.61 -0.12 -66.02
C SER A 5 -25.89 -1.38 -66.53
N GLU A 6 -26.61 -2.49 -66.73
CA GLU A 6 -26.02 -3.74 -67.24
C GLU A 6 -25.74 -3.69 -68.76
N LEU A 7 -26.58 -2.98 -69.53
CA LEU A 7 -26.35 -2.74 -70.96
C LEU A 7 -25.25 -1.70 -71.21
N LEU A 8 -25.23 -0.65 -70.39
CA LEU A 8 -24.30 0.46 -70.52
C LEU A 8 -22.82 0.01 -70.47
N LYS A 9 -22.50 -1.04 -69.71
CA LYS A 9 -21.15 -1.61 -69.63
C LYS A 9 -20.61 -2.11 -70.97
N SER A 10 -21.43 -2.86 -71.72
CA SER A 10 -21.07 -3.36 -73.05
C SER A 10 -20.99 -2.20 -74.04
N ILE A 11 -21.91 -1.24 -73.94
CA ILE A 11 -21.98 -0.07 -74.83
C ILE A 11 -20.79 0.88 -74.62
N TRP A 12 -20.28 1.05 -73.41
CA TRP A 12 -19.06 1.83 -73.14
C TRP A 12 -17.85 1.30 -73.90
N TYR A 13 -17.64 -0.03 -73.93
CA TYR A 13 -16.56 -0.62 -74.73
C TYR A 13 -16.77 -0.42 -76.23
N ALA A 14 -18.01 -0.52 -76.73
CA ALA A 14 -18.31 -0.22 -78.14
C ALA A 14 -18.05 1.26 -78.49
N PHE A 15 -18.35 2.20 -77.58
CA PHE A 15 -18.06 3.62 -77.77
C PHE A 15 -16.56 3.89 -77.81
N THR A 16 -15.79 3.41 -76.82
CA THR A 16 -14.33 3.64 -76.79
C THR A 16 -13.57 2.83 -77.82
N ALA A 17 -14.16 1.78 -78.39
CA ALA A 17 -13.66 1.14 -79.60
C ALA A 17 -13.87 1.98 -80.88
N LEU A 18 -14.79 2.95 -80.89
CA LEU A 18 -15.00 3.85 -82.04
C LEU A 18 -14.14 5.12 -81.99
N ASP A 19 -13.72 5.56 -80.79
CA ASP A 19 -12.73 6.64 -80.59
C ASP A 19 -11.33 6.17 -81.03
N VAL A 20 -11.05 6.30 -82.32
CA VAL A 20 -9.79 5.84 -82.94
C VAL A 20 -8.58 6.64 -82.44
N GLU A 21 -8.79 7.89 -82.09
CA GLU A 21 -7.74 8.86 -81.74
C GLU A 21 -7.45 8.89 -80.22
N LYS A 22 -8.24 8.16 -79.41
CA LYS A 22 -8.24 8.24 -77.93
C LYS A 22 -8.52 9.66 -77.42
N SER A 23 -9.33 10.39 -78.19
CA SER A 23 -9.70 11.80 -78.01
C SER A 23 -10.80 12.02 -76.96
N GLY A 24 -11.44 10.96 -76.49
CA GLY A 24 -12.69 10.99 -75.73
C GLY A 24 -13.94 11.23 -76.59
N LYS A 25 -13.79 11.30 -77.94
CA LYS A 25 -14.82 11.69 -78.90
C LYS A 25 -14.97 10.69 -80.05
N VAL A 26 -16.16 10.63 -80.64
CA VAL A 26 -16.51 9.72 -81.75
C VAL A 26 -17.29 10.48 -82.82
N SER A 27 -17.05 10.20 -84.10
CA SER A 27 -17.74 10.92 -85.19
C SER A 27 -19.26 10.66 -85.19
N LYS A 28 -20.05 11.69 -85.51
CA LYS A 28 -21.53 11.61 -85.56
C LYS A 28 -22.02 10.48 -86.48
N SER A 29 -21.30 10.15 -87.56
CA SER A 29 -21.62 9.05 -88.48
C SER A 29 -21.39 7.65 -87.87
N GLN A 30 -20.33 7.46 -87.08
CA GLN A 30 -20.12 6.21 -86.33
C GLN A 30 -21.18 6.03 -85.24
N LEU A 31 -21.58 7.11 -84.56
CA LEU A 31 -22.65 7.07 -83.55
C LEU A 31 -24.04 6.83 -84.16
N LYS A 32 -24.31 7.31 -85.39
CA LYS A 32 -25.50 6.92 -86.19
C LYS A 32 -25.57 5.39 -86.37
N VAL A 33 -24.48 4.79 -86.84
CA VAL A 33 -24.41 3.33 -87.07
C VAL A 33 -24.52 2.54 -85.76
N LEU A 34 -23.83 2.96 -84.69
CA LEU A 34 -23.94 2.32 -83.37
C LEU A 34 -25.38 2.40 -82.82
N SER A 35 -26.01 3.58 -82.88
CA SER A 35 -27.39 3.80 -82.42
C SER A 35 -28.39 2.94 -83.18
N HIS A 36 -28.23 2.81 -84.50
CA HIS A 36 -29.09 1.99 -85.34
C HIS A 36 -28.97 0.50 -85.01
N ASN A 37 -27.74 0.00 -84.89
CA ASN A 37 -27.49 -1.38 -84.52
C ASN A 37 -27.99 -1.70 -83.11
N LEU A 38 -27.80 -0.79 -82.14
CA LEU A 38 -28.33 -0.91 -80.78
C LEU A 38 -29.87 -0.97 -80.75
N CYS A 39 -30.55 -0.05 -81.44
CA CYS A 39 -32.01 -0.11 -81.57
C CYS A 39 -32.49 -1.44 -82.17
N THR A 40 -31.75 -1.97 -83.16
CA THR A 40 -32.06 -3.25 -83.81
C THR A 40 -31.94 -4.44 -82.85
N VAL A 41 -30.82 -4.57 -82.12
CA VAL A 41 -30.62 -5.71 -81.19
C VAL A 41 -31.44 -5.59 -79.90
N LEU A 42 -31.87 -4.39 -79.52
CA LEU A 42 -32.80 -4.12 -78.41
C LEU A 42 -34.28 -4.16 -78.83
N CYS A 43 -34.56 -4.34 -80.13
CA CYS A 43 -35.92 -4.33 -80.72
C CYS A 43 -36.71 -3.03 -80.47
N ILE A 44 -36.02 -1.89 -80.44
CA ILE A 44 -36.58 -0.55 -80.23
C ILE A 44 -36.85 0.13 -81.59
N PRO A 45 -38.00 0.82 -81.77
CA PRO A 45 -38.23 1.63 -82.97
C PRO A 45 -37.17 2.73 -83.13
N HIS A 46 -36.39 2.63 -84.21
CA HIS A 46 -35.32 3.59 -84.52
C HIS A 46 -35.88 4.87 -85.14
N ASP A 47 -35.57 6.01 -84.52
CA ASP A 47 -35.90 7.35 -85.00
C ASP A 47 -34.59 8.04 -85.48
N PRO A 48 -34.35 8.17 -86.80
CA PRO A 48 -33.15 8.83 -87.31
C PRO A 48 -33.12 10.33 -87.01
N ALA A 49 -34.29 10.98 -87.00
CA ALA A 49 -34.41 12.43 -86.86
C ALA A 49 -34.12 12.88 -85.43
N ALA A 50 -34.50 12.08 -84.43
CA ALA A 50 -34.21 12.36 -83.02
C ALA A 50 -32.70 12.51 -82.71
N LEU A 51 -31.83 11.77 -83.38
CA LEU A 51 -30.37 11.90 -83.23
C LEU A 51 -29.85 13.18 -83.92
N GLU A 52 -30.35 13.49 -85.11
CA GLU A 52 -29.96 14.69 -85.87
C GLU A 52 -30.48 15.97 -85.22
N GLU A 53 -31.62 15.91 -84.52
CA GLU A 53 -32.13 17.00 -83.68
C GLU A 53 -31.34 17.15 -82.37
N HIS A 54 -30.90 16.05 -81.75
CA HIS A 54 -30.14 16.10 -80.49
C HIS A 54 -28.71 16.63 -80.67
N PHE A 55 -28.11 16.51 -81.86
CA PHE A 55 -26.78 17.03 -82.19
C PHE A 55 -26.82 18.13 -83.27
N ARG A 56 -27.92 18.90 -83.31
CA ARG A 56 -28.16 19.99 -84.28
C ARG A 56 -27.33 21.24 -83.99
N ASP A 57 -27.06 21.51 -82.72
CA ASP A 57 -26.39 22.74 -82.26
C ASP A 57 -24.88 22.53 -81.95
N ASP A 58 -24.41 21.28 -81.93
CA ASP A 58 -22.98 20.97 -82.07
C ASP A 58 -22.60 21.14 -83.55
N ASP A 59 -21.50 21.83 -83.86
CA ASP A 59 -20.87 21.79 -85.19
C ASP A 59 -20.53 20.34 -85.63
N ASP A 60 -20.17 20.12 -86.90
CA ASP A 60 -19.93 18.79 -87.51
C ASP A 60 -18.77 17.96 -86.93
N GLY A 61 -18.17 18.39 -85.81
CA GLY A 61 -17.11 17.70 -85.09
C GLY A 61 -17.54 16.40 -84.38
N PRO A 62 -16.57 15.66 -83.82
CA PRO A 62 -16.82 14.41 -83.10
C PRO A 62 -17.41 14.67 -81.70
N VAL A 63 -18.39 13.86 -81.32
CA VAL A 63 -19.18 13.98 -80.09
C VAL A 63 -18.49 13.24 -78.93
N SER A 64 -18.40 13.87 -77.76
CA SER A 64 -17.80 13.26 -76.57
C SER A 64 -18.68 12.16 -75.97
N SER A 65 -18.11 11.30 -75.12
CA SER A 65 -18.89 10.36 -74.31
C SER A 65 -19.99 11.08 -73.51
N GLN A 66 -19.68 12.23 -72.91
CA GLN A 66 -20.62 13.06 -72.15
C GLN A 66 -21.74 13.65 -73.02
N GLY A 67 -21.49 13.95 -74.30
CA GLY A 67 -22.53 14.36 -75.26
C GLY A 67 -23.40 13.21 -75.76
N TYR A 68 -22.86 12.00 -75.90
CA TYR A 68 -23.64 10.83 -76.34
C TYR A 68 -24.52 10.22 -75.24
N MET A 69 -24.14 10.34 -73.96
CA MET A 69 -24.90 9.74 -72.85
C MET A 69 -26.34 10.27 -72.70
N PRO A 70 -26.66 11.57 -72.82
CA PRO A 70 -28.04 12.07 -72.79
C PRO A 70 -28.92 11.46 -73.89
N TYR A 71 -28.40 11.36 -75.13
CA TYR A 71 -29.11 10.69 -76.22
C TYR A 71 -29.34 9.21 -75.91
N LEU A 72 -28.26 8.49 -75.56
CA LEU A 72 -28.27 7.05 -75.32
C LEU A 72 -29.27 6.67 -74.22
N ASN A 73 -29.32 7.44 -73.13
CA ASN A 73 -30.32 7.24 -72.08
C ASN A 73 -31.74 7.49 -72.60
N LYS A 74 -32.04 8.73 -73.02
CA LYS A 74 -33.41 9.19 -73.34
C LYS A 74 -34.06 8.47 -74.52
N TYR A 75 -33.30 8.15 -75.58
CA TYR A 75 -33.86 7.65 -76.83
C TYR A 75 -33.69 6.15 -77.05
N ILE A 76 -32.77 5.50 -76.32
CA ILE A 76 -32.52 4.06 -76.40
C ILE A 76 -32.78 3.38 -75.04
N LEU A 77 -31.95 3.62 -74.01
CA LEU A 77 -32.00 2.84 -72.76
C LEU A 77 -33.32 3.01 -71.98
N ASP A 78 -33.96 4.18 -72.02
CA ASP A 78 -35.28 4.42 -71.43
C ASP A 78 -36.44 3.71 -72.17
N LYS A 79 -36.21 3.22 -73.39
CA LYS A 79 -37.19 2.44 -74.17
C LYS A 79 -36.94 0.94 -74.10
N VAL A 80 -35.92 0.48 -73.37
CA VAL A 80 -35.64 -0.94 -73.19
C VAL A 80 -36.69 -1.58 -72.27
N VAL A 81 -37.25 -2.71 -72.70
CA VAL A 81 -38.17 -3.53 -71.90
C VAL A 81 -37.56 -4.90 -71.66
N GLU A 82 -37.52 -5.34 -70.40
CA GLU A 82 -36.94 -6.64 -70.02
C GLU A 82 -37.71 -7.80 -70.68
N GLY A 83 -36.98 -8.79 -71.20
CA GLY A 83 -37.57 -9.96 -71.87
C GLY A 83 -38.02 -9.76 -73.32
N VAL A 84 -37.97 -8.55 -73.87
CA VAL A 84 -38.30 -8.29 -75.30
C VAL A 84 -37.12 -8.60 -76.23
N PHE A 85 -35.89 -8.54 -75.72
CA PHE A 85 -34.64 -8.73 -76.47
C PHE A 85 -33.72 -9.76 -75.79
N VAL A 86 -32.68 -10.21 -76.49
CA VAL A 86 -31.66 -11.13 -75.96
C VAL A 86 -30.37 -10.34 -75.69
N LYS A 87 -29.93 -10.27 -74.42
CA LYS A 87 -28.73 -9.51 -74.03
C LYS A 87 -27.46 -9.99 -74.73
N GLU A 88 -27.32 -11.31 -74.95
CA GLU A 88 -26.16 -11.91 -75.65
C GLU A 88 -25.94 -11.29 -77.04
N ASN A 89 -27.00 -10.90 -77.77
CA ASN A 89 -26.91 -10.21 -79.07
C ASN A 89 -26.33 -8.79 -78.94
N VAL A 90 -26.64 -8.09 -77.84
CA VAL A 90 -26.10 -6.75 -77.54
C VAL A 90 -24.62 -6.87 -77.16
N ASP A 91 -24.29 -7.86 -76.34
CA ASP A 91 -22.93 -8.17 -75.94
C ASP A 91 -22.08 -8.59 -77.15
N GLU A 92 -22.60 -9.40 -78.07
CA GLU A 92 -21.92 -9.82 -79.31
C GLU A 92 -21.69 -8.65 -80.28
N LEU A 93 -22.66 -7.75 -80.45
CA LEU A 93 -22.51 -6.50 -81.22
C LEU A 93 -21.36 -5.64 -80.65
N CYS A 94 -21.36 -5.41 -79.33
CA CYS A 94 -20.34 -4.62 -78.66
C CYS A 94 -18.96 -5.30 -78.69
N TRP A 95 -18.90 -6.62 -78.50
CA TRP A 95 -17.67 -7.41 -78.62
C TRP A 95 -17.10 -7.35 -80.03
N THR A 96 -17.93 -7.47 -81.06
CA THR A 96 -17.49 -7.45 -82.48
C THR A 96 -16.80 -6.13 -82.84
N LEU A 97 -17.28 -5.00 -82.31
CA LEU A 97 -16.66 -3.69 -82.47
C LEU A 97 -15.34 -3.56 -81.67
N THR A 98 -15.32 -4.09 -80.44
CA THR A 98 -14.24 -3.87 -79.48
C THR A 98 -13.05 -4.84 -79.67
N ALA A 99 -13.33 -6.14 -79.78
CA ALA A 99 -12.32 -7.18 -79.86
C ALA A 99 -11.43 -7.04 -81.10
N LYS A 100 -11.99 -6.60 -82.24
CA LYS A 100 -11.24 -6.39 -83.49
C LYS A 100 -10.08 -5.39 -83.36
N LYS A 101 -10.11 -4.49 -82.38
CA LYS A 101 -9.03 -3.52 -82.10
C LYS A 101 -8.16 -3.91 -80.90
N ASN A 102 -8.76 -4.51 -79.88
CA ASN A 102 -8.12 -4.66 -78.56
C ASN A 102 -7.72 -6.12 -78.22
N TYR A 103 -8.34 -7.12 -78.84
CA TYR A 103 -8.08 -8.53 -78.55
C TYR A 103 -7.28 -9.22 -79.66
N HIS A 104 -5.99 -9.43 -79.41
CA HIS A 104 -5.07 -10.07 -80.34
C HIS A 104 -4.89 -11.56 -80.01
N SER A 105 -5.62 -12.42 -80.73
CA SER A 105 -5.51 -13.87 -80.60
C SER A 105 -4.18 -14.39 -81.18
N GLY A 106 -3.09 -14.26 -80.42
CA GLY A 106 -1.77 -14.73 -80.82
C GLY A 106 -1.76 -16.24 -81.15
N SER A 107 -0.94 -16.65 -82.12
CA SER A 107 -0.94 -18.02 -82.70
C SER A 107 -0.60 -19.17 -81.73
N LYS A 108 -0.26 -18.85 -80.48
CA LYS A 108 0.00 -19.81 -79.39
C LYS A 108 -1.03 -19.76 -78.24
N GLY A 109 -2.02 -18.86 -78.30
CA GLY A 109 -2.99 -18.64 -77.21
C GLY A 109 -3.84 -19.88 -76.89
N ILE A 110 -4.26 -20.00 -75.63
CA ILE A 110 -5.10 -21.12 -75.16
C ILE A 110 -6.59 -20.90 -75.48
N LEU A 111 -7.08 -19.66 -75.39
CA LEU A 111 -8.50 -19.34 -75.56
C LEU A 111 -8.91 -19.30 -77.05
N THR A 112 -10.11 -19.78 -77.38
CA THR A 112 -10.74 -19.44 -78.67
C THR A 112 -11.37 -18.04 -78.60
N THR A 113 -11.70 -17.44 -79.76
CA THR A 113 -12.47 -16.18 -79.83
C THR A 113 -13.81 -16.26 -79.08
N LYS A 114 -14.41 -17.45 -78.99
CA LYS A 114 -15.67 -17.69 -78.29
C LYS A 114 -15.47 -17.74 -76.76
N ASP A 115 -14.37 -18.30 -76.29
CA ASP A 115 -14.02 -18.31 -74.88
C ASP A 115 -13.61 -16.92 -74.39
N ALA A 116 -12.90 -16.15 -75.23
CA ALA A 116 -12.58 -14.75 -74.98
C ALA A 116 -13.85 -13.88 -74.86
N PHE A 117 -14.86 -14.09 -75.73
CA PHE A 117 -16.17 -13.44 -75.61
C PHE A 117 -16.87 -13.77 -74.29
N ARG A 118 -16.89 -15.05 -73.90
CA ARG A 118 -17.49 -15.52 -72.64
C ARG A 118 -16.79 -14.91 -71.42
N LEU A 119 -15.46 -14.88 -71.42
CA LEU A 119 -14.65 -14.26 -70.38
C LEU A 119 -14.81 -12.73 -70.32
N TRP A 120 -15.00 -12.06 -71.46
CA TRP A 120 -15.33 -10.63 -71.52
C TRP A 120 -16.73 -10.34 -70.95
N CYS A 121 -17.72 -11.20 -71.22
CA CYS A 121 -19.05 -11.10 -70.61
C CYS A 121 -19.02 -11.36 -69.09
N LEU A 122 -18.27 -12.38 -68.65
CA LEU A 122 -18.02 -12.66 -67.22
C LEU A 122 -17.32 -11.48 -66.54
N PHE A 123 -16.37 -10.84 -67.25
CA PHE A 123 -15.74 -9.61 -66.78
C PHE A 123 -16.75 -8.47 -66.60
N ILE A 124 -17.58 -8.20 -67.60
CA ILE A 124 -18.63 -7.16 -67.53
C ILE A 124 -19.62 -7.42 -66.39
N PHE A 125 -20.00 -8.68 -66.17
CA PHE A 125 -20.87 -9.07 -65.06
C PHE A 125 -20.22 -8.78 -63.69
N LEU A 126 -18.95 -9.15 -63.49
CA LEU A 126 -18.27 -9.04 -62.19
C LEU A 126 -17.61 -7.69 -61.91
N SER A 127 -17.27 -6.91 -62.94
CA SER A 127 -16.68 -5.57 -62.82
C SER A 127 -17.50 -4.59 -61.98
N GLU A 128 -16.84 -3.60 -61.39
CA GLU A 128 -17.50 -2.46 -60.75
C GLU A 128 -18.29 -1.60 -61.77
N ASP A 129 -19.13 -0.68 -61.30
CA ASP A 129 -20.11 0.01 -62.16
C ASP A 129 -19.64 1.37 -62.72
N LYS A 130 -18.38 1.75 -62.45
CA LYS A 130 -17.75 2.97 -62.99
C LYS A 130 -16.91 2.62 -64.23
N TYR A 131 -16.88 3.51 -65.22
CA TYR A 131 -15.95 3.42 -66.35
C TYR A 131 -14.63 4.18 -66.02
N PRO A 132 -13.44 3.68 -66.40
CA PRO A 132 -13.15 2.41 -67.07
C PRO A 132 -13.49 1.20 -66.19
N LEU A 133 -14.10 0.19 -66.80
CA LEU A 133 -14.55 -0.99 -66.07
C LEU A 133 -13.36 -1.82 -65.57
N VAL A 134 -13.35 -2.07 -64.27
CA VAL A 134 -12.34 -2.85 -63.55
C VAL A 134 -12.97 -4.00 -62.78
N MET A 135 -12.31 -5.16 -62.74
CA MET A 135 -12.62 -6.24 -61.81
C MET A 135 -11.59 -6.21 -60.68
N ILE A 136 -12.05 -6.01 -59.45
CA ILE A 136 -11.19 -6.01 -58.26
C ILE A 136 -10.62 -7.42 -57.97
N PRO A 137 -9.50 -7.54 -57.23
CA PRO A 137 -8.88 -8.83 -56.92
C PRO A 137 -9.86 -9.88 -56.34
N ASP A 138 -10.71 -9.53 -55.38
CA ASP A 138 -11.72 -10.45 -54.79
C ASP A 138 -12.63 -11.10 -55.84
N GLU A 139 -13.02 -10.35 -56.87
CA GLU A 139 -13.94 -10.83 -57.91
C GLU A 139 -13.19 -11.63 -58.99
N VAL A 140 -11.91 -11.32 -59.26
CA VAL A 140 -11.02 -12.15 -60.08
C VAL A 140 -10.76 -13.48 -59.39
N GLU A 141 -10.47 -13.46 -58.09
CA GLU A 141 -10.25 -14.65 -57.26
C GLU A 141 -11.51 -15.54 -57.23
N TYR A 142 -12.70 -14.94 -57.07
CA TYR A 142 -13.99 -15.63 -57.19
C TYR A 142 -14.18 -16.30 -58.55
N LEU A 143 -13.86 -15.60 -59.65
CA LEU A 143 -14.01 -16.13 -61.01
C LEU A 143 -13.01 -17.27 -61.29
N LEU A 144 -11.76 -17.12 -60.88
CA LEU A 144 -10.73 -18.18 -61.01
C LEU A 144 -11.11 -19.42 -60.19
N LYS A 145 -11.54 -19.24 -58.94
CA LYS A 145 -12.06 -20.35 -58.10
C LYS A 145 -13.23 -21.06 -58.77
N LYS A 146 -14.15 -20.32 -59.40
CA LYS A 146 -15.26 -20.90 -60.16
C LYS A 146 -14.81 -21.73 -61.37
N LEU A 147 -13.88 -21.21 -62.17
CA LEU A 147 -13.34 -21.94 -63.33
C LEU A 147 -12.60 -23.21 -62.90
N CYS A 148 -11.76 -23.13 -61.86
CA CYS A 148 -11.01 -24.29 -61.37
C CYS A 148 -11.91 -25.35 -60.71
N MET A 149 -12.99 -24.95 -60.03
CA MET A 149 -14.02 -25.89 -59.56
C MET A 149 -14.70 -26.65 -60.71
N ALA A 150 -15.07 -25.98 -61.80
CA ALA A 150 -15.65 -26.63 -62.98
C ALA A 150 -14.66 -27.62 -63.64
N MET A 151 -13.36 -27.28 -63.65
CA MET A 151 -12.30 -28.19 -64.14
C MET A 151 -11.94 -29.32 -63.16
N SER A 152 -12.46 -29.30 -61.93
CA SER A 152 -12.02 -30.18 -60.82
C SER A 152 -10.51 -30.09 -60.52
N VAL A 153 -9.95 -28.88 -60.61
CA VAL A 153 -8.53 -28.57 -60.36
C VAL A 153 -8.39 -27.70 -59.10
N GLU A 154 -7.40 -27.97 -58.26
CA GLU A 154 -7.05 -27.12 -57.11
C GLU A 154 -6.21 -25.91 -57.56
N LEU A 155 -6.51 -24.73 -57.00
CA LEU A 155 -5.79 -23.49 -57.33
C LEU A 155 -4.47 -23.41 -56.57
N ASN A 156 -3.36 -23.31 -57.32
CA ASN A 156 -2.06 -22.96 -56.74
C ASN A 156 -2.06 -21.47 -56.35
N CYS A 157 -2.34 -21.19 -55.07
CA CYS A 157 -2.53 -19.83 -54.58
C CYS A 157 -1.28 -18.96 -54.74
N VAL A 158 -0.07 -19.55 -54.70
CA VAL A 158 1.21 -18.82 -54.82
C VAL A 158 1.34 -18.15 -56.20
N GLU A 159 1.08 -18.89 -57.29
CA GLU A 159 1.13 -18.32 -58.66
C GLU A 159 0.04 -17.27 -58.93
N MET A 160 -1.00 -17.23 -58.09
CA MET A 160 -2.06 -16.22 -58.13
C MET A 160 -1.66 -14.96 -57.33
N GLU A 161 -1.09 -15.12 -56.14
CA GLU A 161 -0.57 -14.02 -55.30
C GLU A 161 0.62 -13.32 -55.97
N ASP A 162 1.57 -14.07 -56.56
CA ASP A 162 2.71 -13.53 -57.33
C ASP A 162 2.28 -12.71 -58.58
N PHE A 163 1.07 -12.97 -59.10
CA PHE A 163 0.53 -12.24 -60.25
C PHE A 163 -0.33 -11.03 -59.83
N ILE A 164 -1.13 -11.16 -58.76
CA ILE A 164 -1.91 -10.06 -58.19
C ILE A 164 -0.99 -8.99 -57.57
N SER A 165 0.18 -9.37 -57.05
CA SER A 165 1.11 -8.46 -56.37
C SER A 165 1.89 -7.53 -57.31
N GLN A 166 1.79 -7.68 -58.64
CA GLN A 166 2.56 -6.88 -59.61
C GLN A 166 2.02 -5.45 -59.67
N ASP A 167 2.93 -4.45 -59.65
CA ASP A 167 2.65 -3.04 -59.31
C ASP A 167 1.47 -2.38 -60.05
N SER A 168 1.17 -2.82 -61.28
CA SER A 168 0.03 -2.32 -62.07
C SER A 168 -1.36 -2.59 -61.49
N VAL A 169 -1.50 -3.52 -60.54
CA VAL A 169 -2.81 -3.98 -60.01
C VAL A 169 -3.21 -3.27 -58.71
N GLN A 170 -2.23 -2.88 -57.88
CA GLN A 170 -2.42 -2.57 -56.45
C GLN A 170 -3.31 -1.34 -56.15
N GLN A 171 -3.58 -0.47 -57.13
CA GLN A 171 -4.30 0.80 -56.91
C GLN A 171 -5.76 0.83 -57.41
N ASN A 172 -6.15 0.01 -58.40
CA ASN A 172 -7.50 0.09 -59.01
C ASN A 172 -8.07 -1.23 -59.59
N GLY A 173 -7.36 -2.36 -59.49
CA GLY A 173 -7.84 -3.66 -60.00
C GLY A 173 -7.67 -3.86 -61.52
N PHE A 174 -8.14 -5.01 -62.01
CA PHE A 174 -7.83 -5.52 -63.34
C PHE A 174 -8.73 -4.93 -64.44
N THR A 175 -8.13 -4.51 -65.55
CA THR A 175 -8.86 -4.22 -66.81
C THR A 175 -9.16 -5.51 -67.58
N VAL A 176 -10.18 -5.48 -68.45
CA VAL A 176 -10.57 -6.67 -69.23
C VAL A 176 -9.45 -7.20 -70.14
N TRP A 177 -8.59 -6.32 -70.65
CA TRP A 177 -7.49 -6.71 -71.52
C TRP A 177 -6.37 -7.42 -70.74
N ALA A 178 -6.00 -6.89 -69.57
CA ALA A 178 -5.05 -7.56 -68.67
C ALA A 178 -5.59 -8.91 -68.19
N PHE A 179 -6.89 -9.02 -67.88
CA PHE A 179 -7.53 -10.27 -67.52
C PHE A 179 -7.54 -11.30 -68.67
N LEU A 180 -7.90 -10.88 -69.89
CA LEU A 180 -7.88 -11.76 -71.08
C LEU A 180 -6.46 -12.15 -71.51
N GLU A 181 -5.46 -11.31 -71.29
CA GLU A 181 -4.05 -11.63 -71.52
C GLU A 181 -3.51 -12.63 -70.47
N MET A 182 -3.82 -12.40 -69.18
CA MET A 182 -3.54 -13.34 -68.10
C MET A 182 -4.09 -14.74 -68.41
N MET A 183 -5.36 -14.84 -68.81
CA MET A 183 -6.00 -16.11 -69.18
C MET A 183 -5.41 -16.74 -70.46
N ASN A 184 -4.97 -15.94 -71.43
CA ASN A 184 -4.26 -16.44 -72.62
C ASN A 184 -2.83 -16.89 -72.36
N SER A 185 -2.15 -16.33 -71.36
CA SER A 185 -0.74 -16.62 -71.04
C SER A 185 -0.48 -18.07 -70.66
N GLY A 186 -1.52 -18.79 -70.24
CA GLY A 186 -1.45 -20.20 -69.85
C GLY A 186 -0.74 -20.49 -68.54
N LYS A 187 -0.30 -19.45 -67.79
CA LYS A 187 0.38 -19.61 -66.50
C LYS A 187 -0.50 -20.34 -65.48
N LEU A 188 -1.69 -19.79 -65.19
CA LEU A 188 -2.70 -20.33 -64.28
C LEU A 188 -3.33 -21.67 -64.72
N THR A 189 -3.06 -22.11 -65.96
CA THR A 189 -3.77 -23.24 -66.61
C THR A 189 -2.81 -24.28 -67.18
N ARG A 190 -1.55 -24.26 -66.71
CA ARG A 190 -0.45 -25.07 -67.19
C ARG A 190 -0.74 -26.57 -67.03
N GLY A 191 -0.87 -27.27 -68.16
CA GLY A 191 -1.18 -28.70 -68.21
C GLY A 191 -2.67 -29.03 -68.45
N ILE A 192 -3.55 -28.02 -68.47
CA ILE A 192 -4.97 -28.19 -68.80
C ILE A 192 -5.14 -28.14 -70.33
N SER A 193 -6.01 -29.01 -70.87
CA SER A 193 -6.35 -29.02 -72.30
C SER A 193 -7.21 -27.81 -72.69
N LYS A 194 -7.17 -27.42 -73.98
CA LYS A 194 -7.99 -26.28 -74.48
C LYS A 194 -9.48 -26.61 -74.42
N GLU A 195 -9.81 -27.88 -74.60
CA GLU A 195 -11.14 -28.45 -74.59
C GLU A 195 -11.75 -28.38 -73.18
N THR A 196 -11.01 -28.86 -72.16
CA THR A 196 -11.42 -28.73 -70.75
C THR A 196 -11.57 -27.27 -70.32
N MET A 197 -10.66 -26.40 -70.77
CA MET A 197 -10.75 -24.95 -70.52
C MET A 197 -12.02 -24.34 -71.13
N SER A 198 -12.31 -24.61 -72.41
CA SER A 198 -13.49 -24.09 -73.10
C SER A 198 -14.80 -24.61 -72.49
N MET A 199 -14.83 -25.88 -72.05
CA MET A 199 -15.97 -26.44 -71.31
C MET A 199 -16.20 -25.73 -69.98
N ALA A 200 -15.17 -25.53 -69.16
CA ALA A 200 -15.30 -24.83 -67.88
C ALA A 200 -15.69 -23.35 -68.03
N ILE A 201 -15.15 -22.67 -69.04
CA ILE A 201 -15.56 -21.30 -69.40
C ILE A 201 -17.02 -21.27 -69.86
N GLU A 202 -17.49 -22.28 -70.61
CA GLU A 202 -18.89 -22.39 -71.00
C GLU A 202 -19.81 -22.64 -69.80
N GLU A 203 -19.44 -23.54 -68.89
CA GLU A 203 -20.22 -23.85 -67.67
C GLU A 203 -20.36 -22.62 -66.77
N VAL A 204 -19.24 -21.96 -66.43
CA VAL A 204 -19.24 -20.76 -65.57
C VAL A 204 -19.93 -19.57 -66.24
N TYR A 205 -19.80 -19.42 -67.57
CA TYR A 205 -20.57 -18.42 -68.32
C TYR A 205 -22.08 -18.70 -68.24
N ARG A 206 -22.51 -19.96 -68.41
CA ARG A 206 -23.93 -20.36 -68.32
C ARG A 206 -24.48 -20.20 -66.90
N GLU A 207 -23.69 -20.48 -65.87
CA GLU A 207 -24.08 -20.31 -64.47
C GLU A 207 -24.26 -18.81 -64.11
N ILE A 208 -23.21 -17.99 -64.36
CA ILE A 208 -23.14 -16.61 -63.86
C ILE A 208 -23.86 -15.61 -64.76
N VAL A 209 -23.59 -15.64 -66.07
CA VAL A 209 -24.16 -14.69 -67.06
C VAL A 209 -25.44 -15.25 -67.67
N GLY A 210 -25.48 -16.57 -67.88
CA GLY A 210 -26.61 -17.27 -68.46
C GLY A 210 -27.75 -17.60 -67.49
N ASP A 211 -27.62 -17.33 -66.18
CA ASP A 211 -28.60 -17.63 -65.12
C ASP A 211 -29.11 -19.10 -65.12
N VAL A 212 -28.23 -20.06 -65.45
CA VAL A 212 -28.52 -21.50 -65.36
C VAL A 212 -28.13 -22.03 -63.98
N LEU A 213 -29.12 -22.33 -63.14
CA LEU A 213 -28.91 -22.80 -61.77
C LEU A 213 -28.50 -24.28 -61.68
N LYS A 214 -28.92 -25.09 -62.66
CA LYS A 214 -28.47 -26.47 -62.90
C LYS A 214 -28.95 -26.94 -64.28
N GLU A 215 -28.15 -27.75 -64.97
CA GLU A 215 -28.63 -28.58 -66.08
C GLU A 215 -28.14 -30.02 -66.00
N GLY A 216 -28.67 -30.90 -66.86
CA GLY A 216 -28.39 -32.34 -66.87
C GLY A 216 -29.58 -33.20 -67.26
N TYR A 217 -29.37 -34.51 -67.39
CA TYR A 217 -30.44 -35.47 -67.68
C TYR A 217 -31.30 -35.80 -66.44
N LEU A 218 -32.62 -35.87 -66.64
CA LEU A 218 -33.58 -36.43 -65.68
C LEU A 218 -34.61 -37.31 -66.39
N TRP A 219 -35.09 -38.32 -65.68
CA TRP A 219 -36.25 -39.11 -66.10
C TRP A 219 -37.53 -38.41 -65.66
N LYS A 220 -38.45 -38.18 -66.60
CA LYS A 220 -39.77 -37.57 -66.36
C LYS A 220 -40.90 -38.52 -66.73
N LYS A 221 -41.94 -38.58 -65.89
CA LYS A 221 -43.15 -39.36 -66.13
C LYS A 221 -44.15 -38.59 -66.99
N GLY A 222 -44.74 -39.24 -68.00
CA GLY A 222 -45.79 -38.67 -68.84
C GLY A 222 -47.16 -38.70 -68.16
N GLN A 223 -47.86 -37.58 -68.02
CA GLN A 223 -49.15 -37.53 -67.30
C GLN A 223 -50.25 -38.40 -67.94
N LEU A 224 -50.36 -38.43 -69.28
CA LEU A 224 -51.38 -39.19 -70.00
C LEU A 224 -51.06 -40.69 -70.15
N ARG A 225 -49.83 -41.03 -70.57
CA ARG A 225 -49.43 -42.42 -70.88
C ARG A 225 -48.63 -43.11 -69.76
N ARG A 226 -48.33 -42.40 -68.66
CA ARG A 226 -47.58 -42.86 -67.47
C ARG A 226 -46.20 -43.48 -67.72
N ASN A 227 -45.69 -43.39 -68.95
CA ASN A 227 -44.37 -43.84 -69.34
C ASN A 227 -43.28 -42.88 -68.83
N TRP A 228 -42.10 -43.43 -68.55
CA TRP A 228 -40.91 -42.65 -68.20
C TRP A 228 -40.09 -42.32 -69.46
N THR A 229 -39.66 -41.07 -69.59
CA THR A 229 -38.76 -40.61 -70.67
C THR A 229 -37.62 -39.79 -70.10
N GLU A 230 -36.39 -40.10 -70.48
CA GLU A 230 -35.22 -39.27 -70.21
C GLU A 230 -35.23 -38.01 -71.09
N ARG A 231 -34.84 -36.88 -70.50
CA ARG A 231 -34.79 -35.55 -71.15
C ARG A 231 -33.63 -34.76 -70.54
N TRP A 232 -33.01 -33.90 -71.34
CA TRP A 232 -32.15 -32.85 -70.78
C TRP A 232 -33.03 -31.78 -70.13
N PHE A 233 -32.68 -31.33 -68.94
CA PHE A 233 -33.34 -30.24 -68.24
C PHE A 233 -32.38 -29.08 -68.04
N THR A 234 -32.89 -27.85 -68.13
CA THR A 234 -32.17 -26.62 -67.80
C THR A 234 -33.03 -25.79 -66.85
N LEU A 235 -32.53 -25.55 -65.64
CA LEU A 235 -33.18 -24.77 -64.60
C LEU A 235 -32.70 -23.32 -64.63
N ARG A 236 -33.65 -22.39 -64.59
CA ARG A 236 -33.48 -20.94 -64.47
C ARG A 236 -34.35 -20.43 -63.31
N PRO A 237 -34.11 -19.24 -62.74
CA PRO A 237 -34.80 -18.76 -61.53
C PRO A 237 -36.33 -18.82 -61.56
N SER A 238 -36.98 -18.58 -62.71
CA SER A 238 -38.45 -18.68 -62.86
C SER A 238 -38.94 -19.77 -63.82
N THR A 239 -38.07 -20.62 -64.38
CA THR A 239 -38.46 -21.67 -65.34
C THR A 239 -37.58 -22.92 -65.30
N LEU A 240 -38.19 -24.09 -65.45
CA LEU A 240 -37.52 -25.36 -65.66
C LEU A 240 -37.90 -25.92 -67.04
N CYS A 241 -37.02 -25.73 -68.02
CA CYS A 241 -37.20 -26.19 -69.40
C CYS A 241 -36.68 -27.62 -69.58
N TYR A 242 -37.27 -28.37 -70.52
CA TYR A 242 -36.77 -29.70 -70.88
C TYR A 242 -36.80 -29.98 -72.39
N TYR A 243 -35.78 -30.68 -72.86
CA TYR A 243 -35.42 -30.89 -74.26
C TYR A 243 -35.24 -32.38 -74.56
N ILE A 244 -35.16 -32.78 -75.83
CA ILE A 244 -34.78 -34.17 -76.16
C ILE A 244 -33.38 -34.49 -75.65
N SER A 245 -32.46 -33.57 -75.90
CA SER A 245 -31.00 -33.73 -75.83
C SER A 245 -30.32 -32.43 -75.35
N GLU A 246 -29.06 -32.57 -74.96
CA GLU A 246 -28.19 -31.50 -74.43
C GLU A 246 -27.89 -30.36 -75.42
N ASP A 247 -28.08 -30.59 -76.72
CA ASP A 247 -28.01 -29.53 -77.75
C ASP A 247 -29.07 -28.43 -77.60
N ARG A 248 -30.13 -28.69 -76.82
CA ARG A 248 -31.23 -27.75 -76.48
C ARG A 248 -32.01 -27.20 -77.68
N LYS A 249 -31.90 -27.80 -78.88
CA LYS A 249 -32.65 -27.39 -80.07
C LYS A 249 -34.12 -27.77 -79.96
N ASP A 250 -34.40 -29.04 -79.65
CA ASP A 250 -35.76 -29.57 -79.56
C ASP A 250 -36.35 -29.40 -78.14
N CYS A 251 -36.83 -28.19 -77.83
CA CYS A 251 -37.60 -27.93 -76.61
C CYS A 251 -38.92 -28.74 -76.61
N ARG A 252 -39.17 -29.49 -75.53
CA ARG A 252 -40.36 -30.34 -75.35
C ARG A 252 -41.30 -29.84 -74.24
N GLY A 253 -40.95 -28.74 -73.59
CA GLY A 253 -41.82 -28.00 -72.67
C GLY A 253 -41.05 -27.17 -71.64
N SER A 254 -41.76 -26.24 -71.01
CA SER A 254 -41.28 -25.46 -69.87
C SER A 254 -42.27 -25.60 -68.70
N ILE A 255 -41.72 -25.58 -67.49
CA ILE A 255 -42.48 -25.55 -66.24
C ILE A 255 -42.15 -24.20 -65.59
N ALA A 256 -43.13 -23.30 -65.51
CA ALA A 256 -42.99 -22.06 -64.75
C ALA A 256 -42.78 -22.38 -63.26
N LEU A 257 -41.88 -21.63 -62.62
CA LEU A 257 -41.63 -21.70 -61.19
C LEU A 257 -42.09 -20.39 -60.56
N ASP A 258 -43.02 -20.49 -59.61
CA ASP A 258 -43.56 -19.38 -58.83
C ASP A 258 -43.45 -19.68 -57.33
N GLY A 259 -43.91 -18.74 -56.49
CA GLY A 259 -43.94 -18.93 -55.03
C GLY A 259 -44.90 -20.02 -54.52
N ASN A 260 -45.72 -20.61 -55.40
CA ASN A 260 -46.65 -21.69 -55.08
C ASN A 260 -46.08 -23.07 -55.44
N CYS A 261 -44.95 -23.12 -56.14
CA CYS A 261 -44.25 -24.36 -56.45
C CYS A 261 -43.61 -24.96 -55.19
N CYS A 262 -43.65 -26.28 -55.07
CA CYS A 262 -42.88 -27.00 -54.05
C CYS A 262 -42.24 -28.27 -54.63
N VAL A 263 -41.16 -28.73 -53.99
CA VAL A 263 -40.48 -29.97 -54.38
C VAL A 263 -40.40 -30.93 -53.20
N GLU A 264 -40.83 -32.17 -53.43
CA GLU A 264 -40.93 -33.22 -52.42
C GLU A 264 -40.11 -34.44 -52.85
N VAL A 265 -39.38 -35.06 -51.94
CA VAL A 265 -38.70 -36.34 -52.22
C VAL A 265 -39.73 -37.46 -52.20
N LEU A 266 -39.71 -38.32 -53.22
CA LEU A 266 -40.59 -39.49 -53.31
C LEU A 266 -39.84 -40.77 -52.94
N PRO A 267 -40.53 -41.80 -52.39
CA PRO A 267 -39.99 -43.15 -52.28
C PRO A 267 -39.82 -43.77 -53.68
N ASP A 268 -38.86 -44.68 -53.81
CA ASP A 268 -38.58 -45.41 -55.05
C ASP A 268 -39.80 -46.27 -55.47
N LYS A 269 -40.17 -46.21 -56.76
CA LYS A 269 -41.41 -46.81 -57.29
C LYS A 269 -41.33 -46.99 -58.81
N ASP A 270 -42.19 -47.85 -59.37
CA ASP A 270 -42.34 -48.05 -60.82
C ASP A 270 -41.02 -48.37 -61.56
N GLY A 271 -40.08 -49.05 -60.87
CA GLY A 271 -38.74 -49.38 -61.36
C GLY A 271 -37.75 -48.21 -61.39
N LYS A 272 -38.13 -47.02 -60.89
CA LYS A 272 -37.26 -45.84 -60.80
C LYS A 272 -36.85 -45.56 -59.35
N ARG A 273 -35.59 -45.13 -59.21
CA ARG A 273 -34.97 -44.75 -57.94
C ARG A 273 -34.72 -43.27 -57.86
N CYS A 274 -34.35 -42.77 -56.68
CA CYS A 274 -33.91 -41.40 -56.46
C CYS A 274 -34.96 -40.38 -56.94
N MET A 275 -36.23 -40.69 -56.66
CA MET A 275 -37.37 -39.94 -57.16
C MET A 275 -37.68 -38.68 -56.36
N PHE A 276 -38.30 -37.72 -57.03
CA PHE A 276 -38.86 -36.50 -56.45
C PHE A 276 -40.04 -36.00 -57.28
N CYS A 277 -40.87 -35.13 -56.70
CA CYS A 277 -41.99 -34.49 -57.37
C CYS A 277 -41.84 -32.97 -57.31
N LEU A 278 -41.91 -32.30 -58.45
CA LEU A 278 -42.17 -30.86 -58.52
C LEU A 278 -43.68 -30.66 -58.66
N LYS A 279 -44.30 -29.97 -57.71
CA LYS A 279 -45.71 -29.55 -57.76
C LYS A 279 -45.79 -28.06 -58.13
N THR A 280 -46.75 -27.71 -58.98
CA THR A 280 -47.18 -26.34 -59.27
C THR A 280 -48.69 -26.23 -59.02
N LEU A 281 -49.26 -25.03 -59.02
CA LEU A 281 -50.71 -24.79 -58.83
C LEU A 281 -51.63 -25.67 -59.71
N SER A 282 -51.17 -26.07 -60.90
CA SER A 282 -52.00 -26.80 -61.87
C SER A 282 -51.53 -28.24 -62.14
N LYS A 283 -50.27 -28.58 -61.87
CA LYS A 283 -49.67 -29.86 -62.31
C LYS A 283 -48.60 -30.37 -61.34
N SER A 284 -48.61 -31.68 -61.13
CA SER A 284 -47.51 -32.41 -60.50
C SER A 284 -46.65 -33.13 -61.55
N TYR A 285 -45.34 -33.11 -61.35
CA TYR A 285 -44.34 -33.69 -62.23
C TYR A 285 -43.47 -34.67 -61.44
N GLU A 286 -43.70 -35.97 -61.63
CA GLU A 286 -42.81 -37.02 -61.11
C GLU A 286 -41.52 -37.07 -61.93
N LEU A 287 -40.38 -36.96 -61.22
CA LEU A 287 -39.02 -36.90 -61.74
C LEU A 287 -38.12 -37.92 -61.02
N SER A 288 -37.07 -38.38 -61.69
CA SER A 288 -36.09 -39.34 -61.15
C SER A 288 -34.69 -38.99 -61.67
N ALA A 289 -33.73 -38.91 -60.75
CA ALA A 289 -32.31 -38.67 -61.05
C ALA A 289 -31.52 -39.98 -61.13
N SER A 290 -30.29 -39.92 -61.65
CA SER A 290 -29.34 -41.05 -61.69
C SER A 290 -29.09 -41.68 -60.31
N ASP A 291 -28.94 -40.84 -59.29
CA ASP A 291 -28.43 -41.19 -57.97
C ASP A 291 -28.90 -40.20 -56.88
N THR A 292 -28.58 -40.52 -55.63
CA THR A 292 -28.98 -39.75 -54.45
C THR A 292 -28.39 -38.34 -54.43
N LYS A 293 -27.15 -38.15 -54.90
CA LYS A 293 -26.45 -36.86 -54.93
C LYS A 293 -27.08 -35.97 -55.99
N GLN A 294 -27.27 -36.47 -57.21
CA GLN A 294 -27.97 -35.73 -58.27
C GLN A 294 -29.40 -35.37 -57.88
N ARG A 295 -30.15 -36.27 -57.19
CA ARG A 295 -31.46 -35.90 -56.63
C ARG A 295 -31.34 -34.73 -55.65
N GLN A 296 -30.40 -34.77 -54.71
CA GLN A 296 -30.20 -33.69 -53.74
C GLN A 296 -29.84 -32.37 -54.43
N GLU A 297 -28.88 -32.37 -55.35
CA GLU A 297 -28.50 -31.21 -56.16
C GLU A 297 -29.71 -30.61 -56.92
N TRP A 298 -30.48 -31.44 -57.62
CA TRP A 298 -31.68 -30.99 -58.35
C TRP A 298 -32.76 -30.42 -57.42
N THR A 299 -33.08 -31.08 -56.30
CA THR A 299 -34.07 -30.55 -55.35
C THR A 299 -33.62 -29.24 -54.69
N SER A 300 -32.34 -29.11 -54.34
CA SER A 300 -31.76 -27.89 -53.75
C SER A 300 -31.72 -26.72 -54.75
N ALA A 301 -31.37 -26.98 -56.00
CA ALA A 301 -31.38 -25.99 -57.07
C ALA A 301 -32.81 -25.49 -57.35
N ILE A 302 -33.80 -26.40 -57.43
CA ILE A 302 -35.21 -26.05 -57.61
C ILE A 302 -35.75 -25.25 -56.42
N GLN A 303 -35.42 -25.62 -55.18
CA GLN A 303 -35.75 -24.83 -53.98
C GLN A 303 -35.11 -23.43 -54.00
N THR A 304 -33.91 -23.31 -54.59
CA THR A 304 -33.23 -22.02 -54.77
C THR A 304 -33.89 -21.16 -55.84
N ALA A 305 -34.34 -21.73 -56.96
CA ALA A 305 -35.15 -21.01 -57.95
C ALA A 305 -36.45 -20.45 -57.35
N ILE A 306 -37.21 -21.30 -56.66
CA ILE A 306 -38.46 -20.92 -55.97
C ILE A 306 -38.20 -19.82 -54.93
N ARG A 307 -37.14 -19.95 -54.12
CA ARG A 307 -36.77 -18.94 -53.12
C ARG A 307 -36.40 -17.59 -53.77
N LEU A 308 -35.63 -17.58 -54.86
CA LEU A 308 -35.28 -16.35 -55.58
C LEU A 308 -36.54 -15.64 -56.10
N HIS A 309 -37.50 -16.40 -56.66
CA HIS A 309 -38.79 -15.85 -57.09
C HIS A 309 -39.59 -15.24 -55.93
N VAL A 310 -39.66 -15.93 -54.78
CA VAL A 310 -40.32 -15.42 -53.55
C VAL A 310 -39.61 -14.18 -52.98
N GLU A 311 -38.29 -14.10 -53.08
CA GLU A 311 -37.48 -12.93 -52.68
C GLU A 311 -37.50 -11.80 -53.73
N GLY A 312 -38.23 -11.94 -54.85
CA GLY A 312 -38.30 -10.94 -55.93
C GLY A 312 -37.01 -10.79 -56.75
N LYS A 313 -36.14 -11.82 -56.76
CA LYS A 313 -34.80 -11.78 -57.34
C LYS A 313 -34.73 -12.49 -58.68
N THR A 314 -34.24 -11.78 -59.69
CA THR A 314 -34.13 -12.30 -61.07
C THR A 314 -32.93 -13.22 -61.29
N SER A 315 -31.88 -13.14 -60.47
CA SER A 315 -30.62 -13.91 -60.61
C SER A 315 -29.99 -14.23 -59.26
N LEU A 316 -29.42 -15.43 -59.13
CA LEU A 316 -28.62 -15.83 -57.97
C LEU A 316 -27.29 -15.09 -57.92
N HIS A 317 -26.59 -14.97 -59.05
CA HIS A 317 -25.24 -14.40 -59.08
C HIS A 317 -25.26 -12.88 -58.94
N LYS A 318 -26.34 -12.20 -59.34
CA LYS A 318 -26.54 -10.77 -59.05
C LYS A 318 -26.73 -10.52 -57.54
N ASP A 319 -27.51 -11.35 -56.85
CA ASP A 319 -27.67 -11.30 -55.38
C ASP A 319 -26.37 -11.61 -54.63
N LEU A 320 -25.62 -12.64 -55.07
CA LEU A 320 -24.32 -12.99 -54.48
C LEU A 320 -23.25 -11.90 -54.71
N LYS A 321 -23.20 -11.28 -55.90
CA LYS A 321 -22.29 -10.16 -56.18
C LYS A 321 -22.64 -8.94 -55.31
N LEU A 322 -23.92 -8.58 -55.22
CA LEU A 322 -24.37 -7.48 -54.37
C LEU A 322 -23.96 -7.69 -52.91
N LYS A 323 -24.20 -8.90 -52.37
CA LYS A 323 -23.79 -9.27 -51.00
C LYS A 323 -22.27 -9.21 -50.78
N ARG A 324 -21.45 -9.62 -51.75
CA ARG A 324 -19.97 -9.44 -51.65
C ARG A 324 -19.58 -7.97 -51.58
N ARG A 325 -20.19 -7.13 -52.40
CA ARG A 325 -19.97 -5.67 -52.39
C ARG A 325 -20.42 -5.03 -51.07
N GLU A 326 -21.62 -5.34 -50.60
CA GLU A 326 -22.11 -4.88 -49.28
C GLU A 326 -21.17 -5.29 -48.15
N GLN A 327 -20.61 -6.50 -48.19
CA GLN A 327 -19.61 -6.96 -47.21
C GLN A 327 -18.29 -6.20 -47.31
N ARG A 328 -17.80 -5.88 -48.52
CA ARG A 328 -16.62 -5.01 -48.72
C ARG A 328 -16.86 -3.61 -48.17
N GLU A 329 -17.96 -2.95 -48.54
CA GLU A 329 -18.33 -1.62 -48.06
C GLU A 329 -18.53 -1.58 -46.53
N GLN A 330 -19.02 -2.68 -45.92
CA GLN A 330 -19.11 -2.81 -44.46
C GLN A 330 -17.74 -3.02 -43.78
N ARG A 331 -16.80 -3.76 -44.41
CA ARG A 331 -15.42 -3.90 -43.92
C ARG A 331 -14.69 -2.56 -43.96
N GLU A 332 -14.82 -1.82 -45.06
CA GLU A 332 -14.20 -0.51 -45.24
C GLU A 332 -14.71 0.52 -44.22
N LYS A 333 -16.04 0.65 -44.06
CA LYS A 333 -16.64 1.52 -43.03
C LYS A 333 -16.22 1.15 -41.59
N ARG A 334 -15.94 -0.13 -41.32
CA ARG A 334 -15.37 -0.58 -40.04
C ARG A 334 -13.89 -0.24 -39.90
N ARG A 335 -13.11 -0.28 -40.97
CA ARG A 335 -11.70 0.17 -40.99
C ARG A 335 -11.63 1.67 -40.68
N GLU A 336 -12.39 2.49 -41.41
CA GLU A 336 -12.47 3.94 -41.16
C GLU A 336 -12.91 4.29 -39.74
N ALA A 337 -13.88 3.55 -39.19
CA ALA A 337 -14.34 3.75 -37.81
C ALA A 337 -13.24 3.43 -36.80
N LYS A 338 -12.54 2.28 -36.96
CA LYS A 338 -11.37 1.91 -36.14
C LYS A 338 -10.22 2.90 -36.27
N GLU A 339 -9.97 3.44 -37.45
CA GLU A 339 -8.92 4.42 -37.69
C GLU A 339 -9.20 5.74 -36.96
N LYS A 340 -10.45 6.22 -37.01
CA LYS A 340 -10.91 7.40 -36.25
C LYS A 340 -10.89 7.14 -34.74
N GLU A 341 -11.24 5.95 -34.29
CA GLU A 341 -11.13 5.52 -32.88
C GLU A 341 -9.65 5.48 -32.42
N LEU A 342 -8.75 4.95 -33.25
CA LEU A 342 -7.31 4.93 -32.97
C LEU A 342 -6.71 6.34 -32.91
N GLN A 343 -7.08 7.23 -33.84
CA GLN A 343 -6.66 8.66 -33.80
C GLN A 343 -7.14 9.36 -32.52
N GLN A 344 -8.37 9.09 -32.07
CA GLN A 344 -8.87 9.61 -30.79
C GLN A 344 -8.10 9.04 -29.58
N LEU A 345 -7.80 7.74 -29.58
CA LEU A 345 -7.00 7.10 -28.52
C LEU A 345 -5.58 7.65 -28.44
N LEU A 346 -4.93 7.92 -29.59
CA LEU A 346 -3.61 8.55 -29.65
C LEU A 346 -3.63 9.99 -29.10
N ALA A 347 -4.64 10.79 -29.45
CA ALA A 347 -4.78 12.14 -28.89
C ALA A 347 -4.98 12.13 -27.35
N VAL A 348 -5.77 11.19 -26.83
CA VAL A 348 -5.97 11.02 -25.37
C VAL A 348 -4.70 10.48 -24.68
N GLN A 349 -3.92 9.63 -25.36
CA GLN A 349 -2.62 9.15 -24.88
C GLN A 349 -1.63 10.33 -24.75
N GLU A 350 -1.50 11.18 -25.78
CA GLU A 350 -0.67 12.39 -25.71
C GLU A 350 -1.10 13.35 -24.59
N GLU A 351 -2.40 13.63 -24.44
CA GLU A 351 -2.91 14.51 -23.39
C GLU A 351 -2.57 13.98 -21.98
N LYS A 352 -2.68 12.66 -21.80
CA LYS A 352 -2.32 11.96 -20.57
C LYS A 352 -0.82 12.02 -20.29
N GLU A 353 0.03 11.85 -21.30
CA GLU A 353 1.49 11.92 -21.15
C GLU A 353 1.96 13.33 -20.80
N ARG A 354 1.39 14.37 -21.43
CA ARG A 354 1.63 15.78 -21.07
C ARG A 354 1.29 16.06 -19.60
N LYS A 355 0.11 15.62 -19.14
CA LYS A 355 -0.34 15.75 -17.73
C LYS A 355 0.52 14.96 -16.74
N LEU A 356 1.08 13.83 -17.15
CA LEU A 356 1.95 13.02 -16.31
C LEU A 356 3.32 13.69 -16.13
N ALA A 357 3.88 14.27 -17.19
CA ALA A 357 5.11 15.06 -17.14
C ALA A 357 4.94 16.35 -16.29
N GLU A 358 3.82 17.06 -16.44
CA GLU A 358 3.47 18.22 -15.59
C GLU A 358 3.42 17.83 -14.09
N LEU A 359 2.78 16.70 -13.77
CA LEU A 359 2.66 16.19 -12.41
C LEU A 359 3.98 15.65 -11.84
N GLU A 360 4.91 15.22 -12.69
CA GLU A 360 6.28 14.88 -12.29
C GLU A 360 7.13 16.14 -12.01
N LEU A 361 7.00 17.18 -12.84
CA LEU A 361 7.68 18.47 -12.64
C LEU A 361 7.21 19.16 -11.35
N LEU A 362 5.91 19.09 -11.03
CA LEU A 362 5.34 19.55 -9.76
C LEU A 362 5.88 18.79 -8.54
N LYS A 363 6.06 17.45 -8.64
CA LYS A 363 6.65 16.65 -7.56
C LYS A 363 8.11 17.00 -7.32
N GLU A 364 8.87 17.26 -8.38
CA GLU A 364 10.29 17.63 -8.25
C GLU A 364 10.44 19.03 -7.63
N ALA A 365 9.63 20.00 -8.05
CA ALA A 365 9.54 21.30 -7.39
C ALA A 365 9.18 21.17 -5.89
N GLN A 366 8.25 20.26 -5.54
CA GLN A 366 7.90 19.97 -4.15
C GLN A 366 9.08 19.38 -3.35
N ARG A 367 9.86 18.44 -3.92
CA ARG A 367 11.07 17.91 -3.26
C ARG A 367 12.09 19.02 -3.01
N GLN A 368 12.34 19.87 -3.99
CA GLN A 368 13.32 20.95 -3.90
C GLN A 368 12.92 21.98 -2.84
N ALA A 369 11.62 22.33 -2.77
CA ALA A 369 11.08 23.17 -1.71
C ALA A 369 11.21 22.54 -0.31
N GLN A 370 10.96 21.22 -0.18
CA GLN A 370 11.15 20.51 1.09
C GLN A 370 12.62 20.47 1.52
N ALA A 371 13.55 20.17 0.61
CA ALA A 371 14.98 20.15 0.90
C ALA A 371 15.52 21.54 1.32
N LEU A 372 14.97 22.62 0.74
CA LEU A 372 15.27 24.00 1.17
C LEU A 372 14.77 24.30 2.59
N LEU A 373 13.57 23.83 2.95
CA LEU A 373 13.03 23.97 4.31
C LEU A 373 13.87 23.17 5.33
N GLU A 374 14.24 21.93 5.01
CA GLU A 374 15.09 21.08 5.85
C GLU A 374 16.48 21.69 6.07
N GLN A 375 17.07 22.33 5.04
CA GLN A 375 18.33 23.07 5.18
C GLN A 375 18.21 24.32 6.06
N ASP A 376 17.12 25.08 5.95
CA ASP A 376 16.93 26.27 6.80
C ASP A 376 16.58 25.90 8.26
N GLU A 377 15.83 24.83 8.47
CA GLU A 377 15.66 24.25 9.81
C GLU A 377 16.99 23.80 10.42
N LEU A 378 17.83 23.08 9.66
CA LEU A 378 19.15 22.66 10.14
C LEU A 378 20.03 23.87 10.50
N ARG A 379 20.02 24.91 9.67
CA ARG A 379 20.72 26.18 9.94
C ARG A 379 20.23 26.84 11.22
N ARG A 380 18.91 26.93 11.43
CA ARG A 380 18.32 27.49 12.66
C ARG A 380 18.68 26.67 13.91
N ARG A 381 18.68 25.33 13.81
CA ARG A 381 19.10 24.43 14.89
C ARG A 381 20.58 24.64 15.25
N GLN A 382 21.47 24.70 14.25
CA GLN A 382 22.90 25.00 14.45
C GLN A 382 23.13 26.38 15.09
N GLN A 383 22.41 27.41 14.67
CA GLN A 383 22.47 28.74 15.29
C GLN A 383 21.98 28.73 16.75
N HIS A 384 20.91 27.98 17.05
CA HIS A 384 20.41 27.84 18.41
C HIS A 384 21.38 27.05 19.31
N GLU A 385 21.99 25.98 18.80
CA GLU A 385 23.01 25.20 19.50
C GLU A 385 24.29 26.02 19.79
N GLN A 386 24.73 26.84 18.84
CA GLN A 386 25.86 27.78 19.04
C GLN A 386 25.54 28.85 20.07
N LEU A 387 24.32 29.40 20.06
CA LEU A 387 23.85 30.35 21.07
C LEU A 387 23.77 29.70 22.45
N GLN A 388 23.20 28.49 22.55
CA GLN A 388 23.13 27.73 23.80
C GLN A 388 24.53 27.46 24.38
N LYS A 389 25.47 26.96 23.57
CA LYS A 389 26.86 26.71 24.01
C LYS A 389 27.58 27.99 24.46
N THR A 390 27.28 29.13 23.82
CA THR A 390 27.80 30.44 24.24
C THR A 390 27.22 30.86 25.59
N LEU A 391 25.91 30.66 25.81
CA LEU A 391 25.24 30.98 27.07
C LEU A 391 25.69 30.05 28.21
N GLU A 392 25.86 28.75 27.95
CA GLU A 392 26.39 27.78 28.91
C GLU A 392 27.81 28.13 29.35
N LEU A 393 28.67 28.56 28.40
CA LEU A 393 30.02 29.04 28.72
C LEU A 393 29.98 30.30 29.60
N GLN A 394 29.19 31.31 29.22
CA GLN A 394 29.03 32.54 30.01
C GLN A 394 28.44 32.29 31.41
N LEU A 395 27.53 31.33 31.54
CA LEU A 395 26.93 30.94 32.81
C LEU A 395 27.97 30.25 33.70
N LYS A 396 28.79 29.35 33.13
CA LYS A 396 29.91 28.71 33.83
C LYS A 396 30.99 29.71 34.26
N GLU A 397 31.37 30.66 33.39
CA GLU A 397 32.29 31.75 33.74
C GLU A 397 31.74 32.62 34.89
N ALA A 398 30.43 32.91 34.88
CA ALA A 398 29.77 33.63 35.96
C ALA A 398 29.68 32.82 37.26
N GLU A 399 29.53 31.49 37.20
CA GLU A 399 29.57 30.60 38.37
C GLU A 399 30.98 30.48 38.96
N GLU A 400 32.02 30.32 38.13
CA GLU A 400 33.42 30.32 38.57
C GLU A 400 33.82 31.66 39.19
N ALA A 401 33.39 32.79 38.60
CA ALA A 401 33.59 34.12 39.18
C ALA A 401 32.86 34.29 40.53
N ARG A 402 31.62 33.78 40.66
CA ARG A 402 30.88 33.78 41.93
C ARG A 402 31.54 32.91 42.99
N ALA A 403 32.02 31.71 42.64
CA ALA A 403 32.71 30.82 43.55
C ALA A 403 34.04 31.41 44.04
N SER A 404 34.81 32.04 43.13
CA SER A 404 36.03 32.78 43.47
C SER A 404 35.75 33.93 44.45
N MET A 405 34.74 34.76 44.15
CA MET A 405 34.33 35.87 45.03
C MET A 405 33.78 35.38 46.38
N GLN A 406 33.08 34.23 46.42
CA GLN A 406 32.65 33.60 47.68
C GLN A 406 33.83 33.08 48.50
N ALA A 407 34.86 32.51 47.87
CA ALA A 407 36.08 32.09 48.55
C ALA A 407 36.89 33.27 49.11
N GLU A 408 36.98 34.38 48.36
CA GLU A 408 37.61 35.61 48.86
C GLU A 408 36.81 36.21 50.04
N MET A 409 35.48 36.28 49.93
CA MET A 409 34.60 36.72 51.02
C MET A 409 34.75 35.84 52.27
N ALA A 410 34.79 34.51 52.12
CA ALA A 410 34.99 33.59 53.25
C ALA A 410 36.38 33.75 53.91
N LEU A 411 37.43 34.02 53.13
CA LEU A 411 38.75 34.37 53.65
C LEU A 411 38.71 35.70 54.42
N LYS A 412 37.99 36.71 53.92
CA LYS A 412 37.81 38.01 54.59
C LYS A 412 36.96 37.92 55.85
N GLU A 413 35.93 37.07 55.88
CA GLU A 413 35.14 36.80 57.08
C GLU A 413 35.97 36.06 58.14
N ALA A 414 36.79 35.09 57.75
CA ALA A 414 37.71 34.39 58.66
C ALA A 414 38.83 35.31 59.19
N GLU A 415 39.34 36.23 58.37
CA GLU A 415 40.27 37.28 58.79
C GLU A 415 39.60 38.24 59.78
N ALA A 416 38.39 38.72 59.47
CA ALA A 416 37.61 39.57 60.36
C ALA A 416 37.21 38.86 61.66
N GLU A 417 36.97 37.54 61.66
CA GLU A 417 36.69 36.80 62.89
C GLU A 417 37.95 36.59 63.74
N ARG A 418 39.13 36.40 63.14
CA ARG A 418 40.40 36.44 63.87
C ARG A 418 40.63 37.81 64.50
N GLN A 419 40.33 38.89 63.78
CA GLN A 419 40.38 40.25 64.33
C GLN A 419 39.37 40.45 65.46
N ARG A 420 38.10 40.01 65.32
CA ARG A 420 37.09 40.06 66.39
C ARG A 420 37.51 39.25 67.64
N LYS A 421 38.09 38.06 67.46
CA LYS A 421 38.64 37.26 68.57
C LYS A 421 39.81 37.98 69.24
N ARG A 422 40.70 38.60 68.47
CA ARG A 422 41.83 39.36 69.03
C ARG A 422 41.40 40.64 69.74
N ILE A 423 40.36 41.32 69.25
CA ILE A 423 39.72 42.45 69.95
C ILE A 423 39.15 41.95 71.27
N LYS A 424 38.38 40.86 71.27
CA LYS A 424 37.85 40.28 72.51
C LYS A 424 38.94 39.84 73.50
N GLU A 425 40.03 39.21 73.05
CA GLU A 425 41.18 38.89 73.90
C GLU A 425 41.80 40.14 74.56
N LEU A 426 41.74 41.30 73.90
CA LEU A 426 42.22 42.58 74.43
C LEU A 426 41.18 43.24 75.34
N GLU A 427 39.89 43.09 75.07
CA GLU A 427 38.79 43.54 75.94
C GLU A 427 38.75 42.74 77.25
N ASP A 428 38.81 41.40 77.17
CA ASP A 428 38.89 40.49 78.33
C ASP A 428 40.17 40.79 79.17
N MET A 429 41.29 41.14 78.53
CA MET A 429 42.53 41.56 79.20
C MET A 429 42.45 42.96 79.80
N GLN A 430 41.78 43.90 79.13
CA GLN A 430 41.51 45.24 79.68
C GLN A 430 40.62 45.12 80.91
N GLN A 431 39.58 44.29 80.88
CA GLN A 431 38.72 44.05 82.05
C GLN A 431 39.53 43.47 83.22
N GLN A 432 40.42 42.50 82.98
CA GLN A 432 41.31 41.98 84.03
C GLN A 432 42.27 43.05 84.59
N LEU A 433 42.76 43.96 83.75
CA LEU A 433 43.58 45.10 84.17
C LEU A 433 42.78 46.14 84.96
N GLU A 434 41.51 46.39 84.60
CA GLU A 434 40.61 47.28 85.34
C GLU A 434 40.18 46.67 86.68
N GLU A 435 39.91 45.36 86.74
CA GLU A 435 39.64 44.64 87.99
C GLU A 435 40.87 44.62 88.91
N ALA A 436 42.07 44.42 88.37
CA ALA A 436 43.32 44.52 89.12
C ALA A 436 43.58 45.96 89.61
N LEU A 437 43.33 46.97 88.77
CA LEU A 437 43.45 48.38 89.16
C LEU A 437 42.41 48.77 90.22
N GLN A 438 41.19 48.23 90.18
CA GLN A 438 40.19 48.42 91.23
C GLN A 438 40.60 47.74 92.55
N GLN A 439 41.26 46.58 92.49
CA GLN A 439 41.83 45.92 93.68
C GLN A 439 43.00 46.73 94.27
N GLU A 440 43.90 47.26 93.44
CA GLU A 440 44.99 48.16 93.84
C GLU A 440 44.42 49.45 94.48
N VAL A 441 43.46 50.11 93.82
CA VAL A 441 42.79 51.32 94.34
C VAL A 441 42.06 51.02 95.65
N LYS A 442 41.41 49.86 95.80
CA LYS A 442 40.76 49.46 97.04
C LYS A 442 41.77 49.23 98.16
N ALA A 443 42.84 48.48 97.91
CA ALA A 443 43.91 48.25 98.88
C ALA A 443 44.55 49.58 99.34
N ARG A 444 44.66 50.57 98.44
CA ARG A 444 45.13 51.93 98.77
C ARG A 444 44.14 52.72 99.62
N HIS A 445 42.83 52.60 99.37
CA HIS A 445 41.81 53.18 100.26
C HIS A 445 41.79 52.51 101.63
N ASP A 446 41.98 51.19 101.70
CA ASP A 446 42.07 50.45 102.97
C ASP A 446 43.35 50.86 103.75
N GLU A 447 44.48 51.07 103.06
CA GLU A 447 45.72 51.61 103.65
C GLU A 447 45.55 53.06 104.16
N GLU A 448 44.90 53.92 103.37
CA GLU A 448 44.65 55.32 103.73
C GLU A 448 43.65 55.45 104.89
N ALA A 449 42.60 54.63 104.91
CA ALA A 449 41.67 54.52 106.04
C ALA A 449 42.38 54.09 107.32
N PHE A 450 43.32 53.13 107.24
CA PHE A 450 44.14 52.73 108.39
C PHE A 450 45.03 53.88 108.90
N ARG A 451 45.64 54.66 108.01
CA ARG A 451 46.43 55.86 108.38
C ARG A 451 45.56 56.95 109.01
N VAL A 452 44.35 57.18 108.51
CA VAL A 452 43.40 58.15 109.08
C VAL A 452 42.94 57.71 110.49
N ALA A 453 42.64 56.43 110.69
CA ALA A 453 42.32 55.88 112.01
C ALA A 453 43.50 56.02 112.99
N GLN A 454 44.73 55.74 112.53
CA GLN A 454 45.95 55.90 113.33
C GLN A 454 46.21 57.38 113.70
N ALA A 455 46.00 58.32 112.77
CA ALA A 455 46.13 59.75 113.04
C ALA A 455 45.07 60.25 114.04
N SER A 456 43.83 59.76 113.95
CA SER A 456 42.76 60.12 114.89
C SER A 456 43.06 59.64 116.32
N LEU A 457 43.60 58.43 116.48
CA LEU A 457 44.01 57.91 117.79
C LEU A 457 45.17 58.72 118.40
N LEU A 458 46.15 59.15 117.58
CA LEU A 458 47.25 59.99 118.04
C LEU A 458 46.78 61.38 118.48
N ALA A 459 45.80 61.97 117.78
CA ALA A 459 45.19 63.24 118.18
C ALA A 459 44.39 63.13 119.49
N GLU A 460 43.68 62.02 119.71
CA GLU A 460 42.93 61.76 120.95
C GLU A 460 43.87 61.60 122.16
N GLU A 461 45.07 61.03 121.98
CA GLU A 461 46.10 60.98 123.02
C GLU A 461 46.79 62.34 123.23
N GLU A 462 46.95 63.18 122.20
CA GLU A 462 47.50 64.53 122.36
C GLU A 462 46.57 65.46 123.17
N GLU A 463 45.25 65.38 122.97
CA GLU A 463 44.29 66.11 123.82
C GLU A 463 44.33 65.65 125.27
N LYS A 464 44.40 64.34 125.54
CA LYS A 464 44.55 63.80 126.91
C LYS A 464 45.83 64.28 127.57
N MET A 465 46.94 64.36 126.83
CA MET A 465 48.21 64.90 127.32
C MET A 465 48.09 66.38 127.70
N LYS A 466 47.43 67.20 126.86
CA LYS A 466 47.15 68.63 127.15
C LYS A 466 46.25 68.81 128.38
N ALA A 467 45.18 68.02 128.50
CA ALA A 467 44.29 68.06 129.64
C ALA A 467 45.01 67.73 130.96
N LEU A 468 45.94 66.76 130.93
CA LEU A 468 46.75 66.40 132.09
C LEU A 468 47.77 67.48 132.48
N MET A 469 48.43 68.14 131.53
CA MET A 469 49.36 69.24 131.84
C MET A 469 48.66 70.42 132.51
N ASN A 470 47.51 70.87 131.99
CA ASN A 470 46.75 71.95 132.59
C ASN A 470 46.32 71.62 134.03
N LEU A 471 45.85 70.38 134.27
CA LEU A 471 45.43 69.92 135.60
C LEU A 471 46.61 69.82 136.58
N GLN A 472 47.83 69.63 136.09
CA GLN A 472 49.05 69.60 136.90
C GLN A 472 49.50 71.02 137.27
N GLU A 473 49.40 71.99 136.35
CA GLU A 473 49.74 73.39 136.58
C GLU A 473 48.79 74.05 137.61
N GLU A 474 47.47 73.78 137.51
CA GLU A 474 46.49 74.22 138.53
C GLU A 474 46.77 73.63 139.93
N GLN A 475 47.27 72.39 140.01
CA GLN A 475 47.63 71.77 141.29
C GLN A 475 48.89 72.40 141.92
N GLU A 476 49.89 72.79 141.11
CA GLU A 476 51.09 73.44 141.64
C GLU A 476 50.80 74.87 142.15
N GLU A 477 49.95 75.65 141.48
CA GLU A 477 49.48 76.94 142.03
C GLU A 477 48.75 76.77 143.37
N TYR A 478 47.86 75.79 143.47
CA TYR A 478 47.12 75.51 144.71
C TYR A 478 48.04 75.11 145.87
N ILE A 479 49.07 74.31 145.59
CA ILE A 479 50.11 73.94 146.56
C ILE A 479 50.92 75.16 146.99
N GLN A 480 51.38 76.00 146.06
CA GLN A 480 52.14 77.22 146.37
C GLN A 480 51.34 78.26 147.16
N LYS A 481 50.01 78.32 146.96
CA LYS A 481 49.11 79.17 147.76
C LYS A 481 49.00 78.66 149.19
N THR A 482 48.73 77.36 149.34
CA THR A 482 48.63 76.68 150.65
C THR A 482 49.94 76.78 151.45
N GLN A 483 51.10 76.76 150.78
CA GLN A 483 52.40 76.93 151.44
C GLN A 483 52.64 78.35 151.98
N ARG A 484 52.14 79.39 151.30
CA ARG A 484 52.23 80.80 151.76
C ARG A 484 51.39 81.05 153.01
N GLU A 485 50.12 80.64 152.98
CA GLU A 485 49.22 80.73 154.14
C GLU A 485 49.80 79.99 155.37
N LYS A 486 50.46 78.84 155.13
CA LYS A 486 51.18 78.08 156.16
C LYS A 486 52.45 78.77 156.69
N GLN A 487 53.12 79.61 155.91
CA GLN A 487 54.26 80.41 156.37
C GLN A 487 53.81 81.62 157.21
N GLU A 488 52.74 82.30 156.80
CA GLU A 488 52.17 83.43 157.54
C GLU A 488 51.66 83.00 158.93
N LEU A 489 50.89 81.91 158.99
CA LEU A 489 50.46 81.29 160.26
C LEU A 489 51.65 80.86 161.15
N LYS A 490 52.79 80.48 160.55
CA LYS A 490 54.00 80.11 161.30
C LYS A 490 54.73 81.34 161.85
N GLN A 491 54.78 82.44 161.11
CA GLN A 491 55.31 83.72 161.62
C GLN A 491 54.42 84.30 162.74
N GLU A 492 53.10 84.16 162.64
CA GLU A 492 52.19 84.54 163.72
C GLU A 492 52.40 83.66 164.98
N MET A 493 52.67 82.37 164.81
CA MET A 493 53.05 81.48 165.91
C MET A 493 54.38 81.88 166.56
N GLU A 494 55.41 82.20 165.77
CA GLU A 494 56.69 82.70 166.30
C GLU A 494 56.54 84.05 167.03
N SER A 495 55.69 84.94 166.53
CA SER A 495 55.35 86.20 167.21
C SER A 495 54.77 85.94 168.60
N LYS A 496 53.79 85.02 168.69
CA LYS A 496 53.16 84.60 169.96
C LYS A 496 54.16 83.85 170.87
N SER A 497 55.11 83.10 170.31
CA SER A 497 56.18 82.44 171.06
C SER A 497 57.14 83.45 171.71
N ARG A 498 57.57 84.48 170.95
CA ARG A 498 58.46 85.54 171.48
C ARG A 498 57.77 86.35 172.59
N ALA A 499 56.45 86.59 172.47
CA ALA A 499 55.67 87.19 173.54
C ALA A 499 55.56 86.30 174.80
N LEU A 500 55.55 84.97 174.63
CA LEU A 500 55.55 84.01 175.74
C LEU A 500 56.92 83.95 176.45
N GLU A 501 58.02 84.00 175.69
CA GLU A 501 59.39 84.04 176.22
C GLU A 501 59.68 85.35 176.97
N GLU A 502 59.19 86.50 176.47
CA GLU A 502 59.27 87.79 177.16
C GLU A 502 58.56 87.75 178.52
N ALA A 503 57.39 87.09 178.60
CA ALA A 503 56.66 86.86 179.85
C ALA A 503 57.37 85.86 180.79
N GLN A 504 58.05 84.84 180.24
CA GLN A 504 58.87 83.93 181.04
C GLN A 504 60.10 84.64 181.63
N ARG A 505 60.74 85.57 180.90
CA ARG A 505 61.87 86.37 181.42
C ARG A 505 61.45 87.22 182.63
N GLN A 506 60.26 87.82 182.59
CA GLN A 506 59.68 88.55 183.74
C GLN A 506 59.42 87.63 184.95
N LEU A 507 59.03 86.37 184.73
CA LEU A 507 58.82 85.41 185.82
C LEU A 507 60.15 85.04 186.53
N GLU A 508 61.26 84.99 185.81
CA GLU A 508 62.58 84.68 186.37
C GLU A 508 63.23 85.90 187.05
N GLU A 509 62.92 87.11 186.60
CA GLU A 509 63.27 88.35 187.31
C GLU A 509 62.59 88.45 188.69
N VAL A 510 61.37 87.91 188.83
CA VAL A 510 60.71 87.75 190.15
C VAL A 510 61.43 86.69 191.00
N ARG A 511 61.93 85.60 190.41
CA ARG A 511 62.74 84.58 191.13
C ARG A 511 64.07 85.17 191.63
N ALA A 512 64.73 86.01 190.82
CA ALA A 512 65.94 86.75 191.18
C ALA A 512 65.72 87.79 192.31
N ASN A 513 64.48 88.21 192.57
CA ASN A 513 64.13 89.02 193.73
C ASN A 513 63.95 88.19 195.01
N ARG A 514 63.27 87.03 194.94
CA ARG A 514 63.06 86.18 196.12
C ARG A 514 64.39 85.71 196.74
N HIS A 515 65.30 85.18 195.93
CA HIS A 515 66.54 84.58 196.47
C HIS A 515 67.55 85.61 197.01
N ARG A 516 67.33 86.90 196.73
CA ARG A 516 68.04 88.01 197.39
C ARG A 516 67.50 88.32 198.79
N VAL A 517 66.21 88.12 199.05
CA VAL A 517 65.66 88.26 200.42
C VAL A 517 66.14 87.12 201.33
N ASP A 518 66.46 85.95 200.75
CA ASP A 518 67.11 84.86 201.48
C ASP A 518 68.56 85.19 201.93
N GLN A 519 69.18 86.29 201.47
CA GLN A 519 70.50 86.76 201.95
C GLN A 519 70.55 86.90 203.48
N ASP A 520 69.55 87.60 204.02
CA ASP A 520 69.75 88.35 205.27
C ASP A 520 69.46 87.53 206.53
N VAL A 521 68.84 86.35 206.36
CA VAL A 521 68.55 85.41 207.46
C VAL A 521 69.77 84.57 207.82
N VAL A 522 70.62 84.17 206.86
CA VAL A 522 71.86 83.43 207.19
C VAL A 522 72.94 84.38 207.74
N ALA A 523 72.94 85.65 207.31
CA ALA A 523 73.63 86.75 207.99
C ALA A 523 73.08 87.03 209.42
N ALA A 524 72.01 86.33 209.83
CA ALA A 524 71.46 86.28 211.18
C ALA A 524 71.75 84.98 211.97
N GLN A 525 72.57 84.04 211.44
CA GLN A 525 73.27 82.96 212.18
C GLN A 525 74.81 83.04 212.10
N ARG A 526 75.42 84.18 211.74
CA ARG A 526 75.74 85.25 212.71
C ARG A 526 76.25 84.73 214.06
N LYS A 527 77.47 85.14 214.40
CA LYS A 527 77.89 85.52 215.78
C LYS A 527 77.38 84.57 216.90
N LEU A 528 77.43 83.26 216.65
CA LEU A 528 77.53 82.21 217.65
C LEU A 528 78.71 81.29 217.26
N ARG A 529 79.94 81.81 217.16
CA ARG A 529 80.84 82.27 218.25
C ARG A 529 81.71 81.13 218.81
N GLN A 530 83.01 81.42 218.86
CA GLN A 530 83.81 81.37 220.10
C GLN A 530 83.81 80.06 220.92
N ALA A 531 83.59 78.91 220.28
CA ALA A 531 84.22 77.65 220.68
C ALA A 531 85.31 77.37 219.64
N SER A 532 86.56 77.61 220.02
CA SER A 532 87.51 76.55 220.34
C SER A 532 87.97 75.78 219.10
N THR A 533 89.03 76.24 218.42
CA THR A 533 90.46 76.01 218.76
C THR A 533 90.91 74.57 218.47
N ASN A 534 92.11 74.45 217.90
CA ASN A 534 92.89 73.21 217.81
C ASN A 534 92.26 72.10 216.96
N VAL A 535 92.71 72.01 215.71
CA VAL A 535 93.53 70.91 215.16
C VAL A 535 93.78 71.34 213.70
N LYS A 536 94.83 72.15 213.51
CA LYS A 536 96.17 71.73 213.07
C LYS A 536 96.17 71.49 211.55
N HIS A 537 96.96 72.25 210.77
CA HIS A 537 98.41 72.07 210.66
C HIS A 537 98.72 70.64 210.18
N TRP A 538 99.20 70.55 208.94
CA TRP A 538 99.28 69.38 208.05
C TRP A 538 98.10 69.20 207.09
N ASN A 539 98.30 68.86 205.80
CA ASN A 539 99.46 69.09 204.92
C ASN A 539 98.92 69.03 203.46
N VAL A 540 99.38 69.83 202.49
CA VAL A 540 100.66 69.73 201.75
C VAL A 540 100.85 68.37 201.06
N GLN A 541 101.13 68.44 199.75
CA GLN A 541 101.58 67.37 198.84
C GLN A 541 100.59 66.24 198.43
N MET A 542 100.57 66.05 197.10
CA MET A 542 100.43 64.79 196.35
C MET A 542 99.05 64.16 196.00
N ASN A 543 98.94 63.89 194.69
CA ASN A 543 98.60 62.61 194.03
C ASN A 543 97.27 62.43 193.24
N ARG A 544 97.46 62.25 191.93
CA ARG A 544 96.90 61.21 191.04
C ARG A 544 95.37 60.97 191.06
N LEU A 545 94.69 61.88 190.36
CA LEU A 545 93.59 61.63 189.40
C LEU A 545 93.21 60.16 189.12
N MET A 546 91.95 59.78 189.43
CA MET A 546 91.19 58.68 188.82
C MET A 546 89.66 58.92 188.97
N HIS A 547 88.87 58.20 188.16
CA HIS A 547 87.39 58.11 188.01
C HIS A 547 86.62 57.71 189.33
N PRO A 548 85.25 57.74 189.47
CA PRO A 548 84.20 57.35 188.49
C PRO A 548 82.80 58.06 188.54
N ILE A 549 81.69 57.34 188.82
CA ILE A 549 80.35 57.46 188.16
C ILE A 549 79.13 57.53 189.13
N GLY A 550 78.05 58.24 188.73
CA GLY A 550 76.64 58.01 189.16
C GLY A 550 76.09 58.97 190.25
N PRO A 551 74.77 58.91 190.63
CA PRO A 551 73.68 58.02 190.16
C PRO A 551 72.35 58.77 189.79
N GLY A 552 71.22 58.06 189.70
CA GLY A 552 69.84 58.62 189.66
C GLY A 552 69.28 58.96 191.07
N GLU A 553 67.97 58.91 191.38
CA GLU A 553 66.82 58.26 190.70
C GLU A 553 65.50 58.53 191.50
N LYS A 554 64.32 58.03 191.02
CA LYS A 554 63.08 57.72 191.79
C LYS A 554 62.21 58.92 192.29
N LYS A 555 60.87 58.82 192.54
CA LYS A 555 59.92 57.67 192.54
C LYS A 555 58.42 58.07 192.40
N SER A 556 57.58 57.05 192.15
CA SER A 556 56.12 56.89 192.46
C SER A 556 55.04 57.54 191.57
N SER A 557 53.80 57.00 191.41
CA SER A 557 53.36 55.64 190.98
C SER A 557 51.81 55.44 190.95
N GLY A 558 51.27 54.75 189.93
CA GLY A 558 49.88 54.22 189.80
C GLY A 558 49.56 53.89 188.33
N LEU A 559 49.21 52.67 187.88
CA LEU A 559 47.94 51.90 187.97
C LEU A 559 46.70 52.62 187.38
N GLY A 560 45.87 52.04 186.48
CA GLY A 560 45.99 50.81 185.67
C GLY A 560 44.63 50.25 185.12
N SER A 561 44.67 49.50 183.99
CA SER A 561 43.71 48.46 183.50
C SER A 561 42.25 48.74 183.01
N PHE A 562 41.91 48.09 181.87
CA PHE A 562 40.59 47.58 181.36
C PHE A 562 39.33 48.48 181.16
N SER A 563 38.67 48.38 179.97
CA SER A 563 37.31 47.77 179.76
C SER A 563 36.49 48.21 178.49
N SER A 564 36.07 47.22 177.67
CA SER A 564 34.74 47.01 177.00
C SER A 564 34.03 47.90 175.93
N PHE A 565 33.57 47.23 174.84
CA PHE A 565 32.24 47.29 174.14
C PHE A 565 31.78 48.58 173.38
N ARG A 566 30.78 48.64 172.46
CA ARG A 566 30.14 47.75 171.40
C ARG A 566 29.25 48.63 170.45
N ILE A 567 29.12 48.37 169.12
CA ILE A 567 27.99 47.72 168.36
C ILE A 567 26.58 48.35 168.56
N PRO A 568 25.65 48.46 167.55
CA PRO A 568 25.54 47.81 166.21
C PRO A 568 25.44 48.81 165.01
N ALA A 569 25.20 48.47 163.73
CA ALA A 569 25.49 47.35 162.79
C ALA A 569 24.87 47.75 161.39
N GLN A 570 24.62 46.97 160.32
CA GLN A 570 24.75 45.54 159.97
C GLN A 570 24.64 45.34 158.43
N LYS A 571 25.31 44.33 157.83
CA LYS A 571 25.05 43.68 156.50
C LYS A 571 25.19 44.51 155.19
N ASP A 572 25.48 43.90 154.02
CA ASP A 572 25.84 42.51 153.69
C ASP A 572 26.89 42.47 152.55
N PRO A 573 27.93 41.60 152.60
CA PRO A 573 28.94 41.51 151.55
C PRO A 573 29.08 40.12 150.87
N GLY A 574 29.55 40.13 149.62
CA GLY A 574 30.76 39.39 149.25
C GLY A 574 30.70 37.96 148.66
N LEU A 575 31.86 37.63 148.07
CA LEU A 575 32.55 36.33 148.05
C LEU A 575 32.02 35.14 147.20
N ARG A 576 33.00 34.62 146.44
CA ARG A 576 33.38 33.19 146.30
C ARG A 576 32.54 32.25 145.40
N LEU A 577 33.25 31.84 144.33
CA LEU A 577 33.69 30.45 144.09
C LEU A 577 32.63 29.47 143.54
N ARG A 578 33.17 28.44 142.85
CA ARG A 578 32.77 27.02 142.93
C ARG A 578 31.77 26.49 141.88
N LYS A 579 32.29 25.49 141.15
CA LYS A 579 31.59 24.32 140.58
C LYS A 579 30.63 24.53 139.40
N ARG A 580 30.41 23.38 138.73
CA ARG A 580 29.28 23.04 137.86
C ARG A 580 29.28 23.78 136.51
N SER A 581 28.88 23.13 135.41
CA SER A 581 28.65 21.69 135.16
C SER A 581 28.45 21.49 133.64
N GLU A 582 27.91 20.34 133.22
CA GLU A 582 26.91 20.20 132.13
C GLU A 582 27.22 21.03 130.82
N GLU A 583 27.61 20.45 129.68
CA GLU A 583 27.24 19.13 129.11
C GLU A 583 25.71 18.94 129.07
N GLN A 584 25.18 18.00 128.28
CA GLN A 584 23.76 17.91 127.88
C GLN A 584 23.29 18.96 126.86
N ASP A 585 22.37 18.66 125.94
CA ASP A 585 21.96 17.37 125.36
C ASP A 585 21.55 17.69 123.89
N GLU A 586 21.85 16.89 122.86
CA GLU A 586 21.33 15.54 122.59
C GLU A 586 19.81 15.49 122.37
N GLU A 587 19.40 14.78 121.31
CA GLU A 587 18.21 13.91 121.22
C GLU A 587 16.78 14.36 121.66
N SER A 588 15.68 13.92 121.05
CA SER A 588 15.43 12.93 119.97
C SER A 588 13.94 12.95 119.55
N LYS A 589 13.49 11.94 118.78
CA LYS A 589 12.09 11.48 118.57
C LYS A 589 11.27 12.28 117.53
N GLU A 590 10.40 11.70 116.68
CA GLU A 590 9.98 10.31 116.40
C GLU A 590 9.18 10.28 115.06
N ASN A 591 8.91 9.18 114.31
CA ASN A 591 9.26 7.74 114.39
C ASN A 591 9.10 7.04 112.99
N VAL A 592 9.36 5.72 112.91
CA VAL A 592 8.68 4.60 112.14
C VAL A 592 7.81 4.97 110.89
N ASP A 593 7.89 4.32 109.70
CA ASP A 593 8.07 2.87 109.39
C ASP A 593 8.59 2.47 107.97
N SER A 594 9.16 1.25 107.86
CA SER A 594 9.19 0.22 106.78
C SER A 594 9.48 0.42 105.25
N SER A 595 10.64 -0.13 104.80
CA SER A 595 10.80 -1.27 103.84
C SER A 595 11.05 -1.13 102.29
N GLY A 596 12.09 -1.87 101.78
CA GLY A 596 12.25 -2.47 100.42
C GLY A 596 12.86 -1.63 99.26
N GLY A 597 13.65 -2.15 98.27
CA GLY A 597 14.36 -3.45 98.10
C GLY A 597 14.85 -3.78 96.63
N GLY A 598 16.06 -4.34 96.44
CA GLY A 598 16.63 -4.91 95.17
C GLY A 598 17.35 -3.93 94.20
N SER A 599 18.12 -4.27 93.14
CA SER A 599 18.80 -5.48 92.57
C SER A 599 19.02 -5.24 91.03
N GLU A 600 19.97 -5.67 90.18
CA GLU A 600 21.36 -6.24 90.12
C GLU A 600 21.75 -6.32 88.58
N ALA A 601 22.95 -6.58 88.03
CA ALA A 601 24.38 -6.48 88.40
C ALA A 601 25.35 -6.82 87.20
N GLU A 602 26.63 -6.39 87.24
CA GLU A 602 27.85 -6.99 86.58
C GLU A 602 28.00 -7.06 85.01
N ARG A 603 29.17 -7.33 84.34
CA ARG A 603 30.65 -7.04 84.49
C ARG A 603 31.48 -7.49 83.23
N ARG A 604 32.67 -6.88 82.96
CA ARG A 604 33.93 -7.46 82.34
C ARG A 604 33.88 -7.96 80.85
N LEU A 605 34.95 -8.31 80.09
CA LEU A 605 36.41 -7.97 80.00
C LEU A 605 37.08 -8.40 78.64
N SER A 606 38.03 -7.60 78.13
CA SER A 606 39.31 -7.88 77.38
C SER A 606 39.53 -8.97 76.27
N LYS A 607 40.10 -8.51 75.13
CA LYS A 607 41.30 -9.00 74.35
C LYS A 607 41.38 -10.36 73.58
N ALA A 608 41.42 -10.24 72.24
CA ALA A 608 42.53 -10.53 71.28
C ALA A 608 42.98 -11.96 70.78
N SER A 609 43.15 -12.03 69.44
CA SER A 609 44.19 -12.71 68.61
C SER A 609 44.09 -14.18 68.12
N ASN A 610 44.63 -14.39 66.89
CA ASN A 610 44.94 -15.64 66.12
C ASN A 610 43.75 -16.51 65.62
N GLY A 611 43.87 -17.28 64.51
CA GLY A 611 44.91 -17.35 63.46
C GLY A 611 44.85 -18.65 62.61
N ASP A 612 45.04 -18.51 61.28
CA ASP A 612 45.40 -19.47 60.20
C ASP A 612 44.76 -20.89 60.04
N MET A 613 44.42 -21.23 58.78
CA MET A 613 44.98 -22.42 58.08
C MET A 613 44.78 -22.33 56.54
N ASP A 614 45.52 -23.14 55.77
CA ASP A 614 45.81 -22.98 54.31
C ASP A 614 45.77 -24.34 53.54
N ILE A 615 46.24 -24.37 52.27
CA ILE A 615 46.42 -25.47 51.27
C ILE A 615 45.35 -25.42 50.14
N GLN A 616 45.62 -25.03 48.86
CA GLN A 616 46.59 -25.46 47.81
C GLN A 616 46.15 -26.73 47.02
N LEU A 617 46.41 -26.92 45.70
CA LEU A 617 47.16 -26.19 44.63
C LEU A 617 46.62 -26.64 43.23
N ASP A 618 46.74 -25.85 42.14
CA ASP A 618 47.83 -26.01 41.11
C ASP A 618 47.65 -25.20 39.77
N LEU A 619 48.78 -25.02 39.05
CA LEU A 619 49.02 -24.66 37.62
C LEU A 619 48.35 -23.43 36.89
N ARG A 620 49.15 -22.35 36.74
CA ARG A 620 49.75 -21.74 35.50
C ARG A 620 49.00 -21.74 34.13
N ALA A 621 49.18 -20.78 33.20
CA ALA A 621 49.79 -19.42 33.19
C ALA A 621 49.68 -18.73 31.79
N MET A 622 49.71 -17.38 31.72
CA MET A 622 50.07 -16.48 30.59
C MET A 622 49.28 -16.57 29.24
N GLY A 623 49.07 -15.49 28.48
CA GLY A 623 49.38 -14.07 28.68
C GLY A 623 49.00 -13.16 27.48
N ASP A 624 49.04 -11.84 27.71
CA ASP A 624 49.29 -10.71 26.78
C ASP A 624 48.29 -10.24 25.67
N GLU A 625 48.03 -8.92 25.75
CA GLU A 625 47.90 -7.87 24.71
C GLU A 625 46.66 -7.64 23.78
N ALA A 626 46.18 -6.38 23.87
CA ALA A 626 45.91 -5.40 22.79
C ALA A 626 44.55 -5.28 22.04
N ARG A 627 43.74 -4.33 22.55
CA ARG A 627 43.43 -3.01 21.90
C ARG A 627 42.37 -2.90 20.76
N ALA A 628 41.44 -1.94 20.96
CA ALA A 628 40.59 -1.22 19.98
C ALA A 628 39.41 -1.99 19.31
N THR A 629 38.24 -1.40 19.00
CA THR A 629 37.67 -0.05 19.26
C THR A 629 36.13 -0.04 19.15
N SER A 630 35.51 1.04 19.66
CA SER A 630 34.10 1.51 19.50
C SER A 630 32.96 0.63 20.06
N GLU A 631 32.03 1.06 20.92
CA GLU A 631 31.31 2.36 21.15
C GLU A 631 30.07 2.58 20.25
N THR A 632 28.86 2.95 20.74
CA THR A 632 28.24 2.81 22.08
C THR A 632 26.68 2.97 21.98
N GLU A 633 25.97 2.62 23.05
CA GLU A 633 24.85 3.35 23.75
C GLU A 633 24.06 4.52 23.10
N CYS A 634 22.86 4.93 23.57
CA CYS A 634 21.71 4.31 24.28
C CYS A 634 20.62 5.38 24.60
N LEU A 635 19.32 5.01 24.58
CA LEU A 635 18.23 5.61 25.41
C LEU A 635 17.95 7.15 25.20
N GLN A 636 17.01 7.88 25.84
CA GLN A 636 15.61 7.66 26.27
C GLN A 636 14.87 9.02 26.51
N LEU A 637 13.56 9.09 26.25
CA LEU A 637 12.55 10.00 26.88
C LEU A 637 12.79 11.54 26.70
N ALA A 638 11.92 12.50 27.08
CA ALA A 638 10.67 12.50 27.87
C ALA A 638 9.62 13.55 27.35
N GLU A 639 8.60 13.84 28.18
CA GLU A 639 7.33 14.55 27.90
C GLU A 639 7.39 16.11 27.94
N LEU A 640 6.37 16.82 27.40
CA LEU A 640 5.39 17.66 28.15
C LEU A 640 4.49 18.61 27.29
N THR A 641 3.37 19.06 27.88
CA THR A 641 2.30 19.99 27.40
C THR A 641 2.56 21.48 27.84
N PRO A 642 1.74 22.58 27.62
CA PRO A 642 0.26 22.66 27.43
C PRO A 642 -0.45 23.91 26.74
N VAL A 643 -1.79 23.78 26.48
CA VAL A 643 -2.94 24.73 26.74
C VAL A 643 -3.13 26.15 26.09
N ARG A 644 -4.35 26.35 25.50
CA ARG A 644 -5.18 27.60 25.22
C ARG A 644 -4.59 28.77 24.37
N GLY A 645 -5.39 29.62 23.69
CA GLY A 645 -6.84 29.61 23.36
C GLY A 645 -7.49 30.99 23.02
N MET A 646 -8.72 30.96 22.47
CA MET A 646 -9.78 32.03 22.41
C MET A 646 -9.76 33.23 21.42
N THR A 647 -10.95 33.54 20.85
CA THR A 647 -11.51 34.86 20.43
C THR A 647 -10.88 35.66 19.26
N SER A 648 -11.56 36.55 18.51
CA SER A 648 -12.98 37.02 18.48
C SER A 648 -13.42 37.63 17.12
N GLU A 649 -14.72 37.90 17.04
CA GLU A 649 -15.60 38.58 16.07
C GLU A 649 -15.11 39.81 15.26
N GLY A 650 -15.82 40.06 14.14
CA GLY A 650 -16.06 41.38 13.53
C GLY A 650 -15.38 41.68 12.19
N LEU A 651 -15.93 42.42 11.22
CA LEU A 651 -17.28 42.73 10.70
C LEU A 651 -17.07 43.75 9.54
N PHE A 652 -18.08 43.94 8.68
CA PHE A 652 -18.25 45.06 7.72
C PHE A 652 -17.51 45.11 6.36
N ASP A 653 -18.18 45.87 5.47
CA ASP A 653 -18.02 46.24 4.05
C ASP A 653 -16.62 46.41 3.42
N GLY A 654 -16.49 46.46 2.09
CA GLY A 654 -17.53 46.31 1.05
C GLY A 654 -17.19 46.97 -0.30
N THR A 655 -18.11 46.78 -1.25
CA THR A 655 -18.27 47.39 -2.59
C THR A 655 -17.31 48.52 -3.02
N LEU A 656 -16.57 48.35 -4.15
CA LEU A 656 -16.80 49.12 -5.40
C LEU A 656 -15.89 48.75 -6.60
N LEU A 657 -16.44 49.03 -7.78
CA LEU A 657 -15.91 49.00 -9.15
C LEU A 657 -15.63 50.48 -9.61
N PRO A 658 -15.11 50.84 -10.82
CA PRO A 658 -14.55 50.08 -11.96
C PRO A 658 -13.32 50.74 -12.69
N GLN A 659 -13.03 50.29 -13.94
CA GLN A 659 -12.42 51.02 -15.09
C GLN A 659 -10.88 51.24 -15.16
N LEU A 660 -10.21 50.80 -16.25
CA LEU A 660 -9.70 51.53 -17.47
C LEU A 660 -8.42 52.35 -17.22
N ASP A 661 -7.43 52.55 -18.11
CA ASP A 661 -7.15 52.23 -19.55
C ASP A 661 -5.61 51.96 -19.70
N ALA A 662 -5.11 51.03 -20.52
CA ALA A 662 -4.72 51.09 -21.95
C ALA A 662 -3.39 51.83 -22.34
N ASN A 663 -2.70 51.23 -23.34
CA ASN A 663 -1.62 51.75 -24.23
C ASN A 663 -0.10 51.70 -23.85
N SER A 664 0.68 51.33 -24.87
CA SER A 664 2.17 51.33 -24.97
C SER A 664 2.71 52.65 -25.59
N PRO A 665 4.05 52.81 -25.77
CA PRO A 665 4.67 52.51 -27.08
C PRO A 665 6.14 51.99 -27.02
N GLN A 666 6.85 51.97 -28.16
CA GLN A 666 8.15 51.33 -28.45
C GLN A 666 9.36 52.30 -28.56
N LEU A 667 10.58 51.76 -28.77
CA LEU A 667 11.79 52.20 -29.54
C LEU A 667 13.03 51.48 -28.92
N THR A 668 13.87 50.67 -29.60
CA THR A 668 15.02 50.95 -30.53
C THR A 668 16.14 51.84 -29.94
N GLU A 669 17.45 51.69 -30.20
CA GLU A 669 18.26 50.80 -31.08
C GLU A 669 19.76 50.74 -30.62
N ASP A 670 20.66 50.10 -31.39
CA ASP A 670 22.15 50.30 -31.45
C ASP A 670 23.09 49.86 -30.27
N THR A 671 24.39 49.50 -30.42
CA THR A 671 25.27 49.12 -31.58
C THR A 671 26.59 48.37 -31.18
N VAL A 672 27.06 47.42 -32.03
CA VAL A 672 28.46 47.23 -32.58
C VAL A 672 29.68 46.65 -31.78
N ARG A 673 30.17 45.46 -32.26
CA ARG A 673 31.57 44.96 -32.56
C ARG A 673 32.71 45.01 -31.48
N GLU A 674 33.87 44.33 -31.58
CA GLU A 674 34.52 43.44 -32.58
C GLU A 674 35.55 42.46 -31.93
N GLY A 675 36.02 41.40 -32.63
CA GLY A 675 37.25 40.65 -32.26
C GLY A 675 37.35 39.16 -32.68
N GLU A 676 38.31 38.83 -33.57
CA GLU A 676 38.75 37.46 -33.94
C GLU A 676 40.12 37.14 -33.26
N PRO A 677 40.97 36.13 -33.66
CA PRO A 677 40.80 34.94 -34.52
C PRO A 677 41.43 33.61 -33.98
N VAL A 678 41.36 32.51 -34.78
CA VAL A 678 42.47 31.60 -35.21
C VAL A 678 41.96 30.17 -35.58
N THR A 679 42.63 29.54 -36.56
CA THR A 679 42.33 28.30 -37.34
C THR A 679 43.28 27.12 -36.98
N PRO A 680 43.39 25.97 -37.71
CA PRO A 680 42.70 25.41 -38.92
C PRO A 680 42.15 23.97 -38.68
N ASP A 681 41.88 23.02 -39.61
CA ASP A 681 41.94 22.80 -41.09
C ASP A 681 40.64 21.98 -41.49
N TYR A 682 40.14 21.77 -42.73
CA TYR A 682 40.67 21.40 -44.07
C TYR A 682 41.14 19.92 -44.21
N ARG A 683 41.06 19.20 -45.35
CA ARG A 683 40.61 19.48 -46.75
C ARG A 683 40.23 18.14 -47.45
N GLY A 684 39.44 18.03 -48.52
CA GLY A 684 38.65 18.98 -49.34
C GLY A 684 37.28 18.39 -49.67
N THR A 685 36.76 18.26 -50.92
CA THR A 685 37.13 18.66 -52.31
C THR A 685 35.98 18.14 -53.22
N SER A 686 35.50 18.76 -54.30
CA SER A 686 35.64 20.13 -54.84
C SER A 686 34.74 20.33 -56.09
N ASP A 687 34.22 21.55 -56.29
CA ASP A 687 33.77 22.18 -57.55
C ASP A 687 32.45 21.76 -58.27
N PRO A 688 31.83 22.67 -59.08
CA PRO A 688 30.36 22.87 -59.07
C PRO A 688 29.67 23.02 -60.45
N GLN A 689 28.34 23.29 -60.46
CA GLN A 689 27.70 24.16 -61.48
C GLN A 689 26.29 24.69 -61.09
N GLU A 690 25.93 25.84 -61.67
CA GLU A 690 24.65 26.59 -61.64
C GLU A 690 23.87 26.39 -62.98
N PRO A 691 22.70 27.02 -63.27
CA PRO A 691 21.71 27.76 -62.46
C PRO A 691 20.22 27.36 -62.74
N GLY A 692 19.23 28.08 -62.18
CA GLY A 692 17.83 28.03 -62.66
C GLY A 692 16.77 28.75 -61.81
N SER A 693 16.00 29.68 -62.40
CA SER A 693 14.94 30.51 -61.77
C SER A 693 13.51 30.10 -62.20
N GLY A 694 12.45 30.52 -61.48
CA GLY A 694 11.07 30.22 -61.93
C GLY A 694 9.83 30.62 -61.08
N GLU A 695 9.72 31.88 -60.65
CA GLU A 695 8.46 32.66 -60.50
C GLU A 695 7.29 32.18 -59.60
N GLU A 696 6.26 33.05 -59.52
CA GLU A 696 5.15 33.10 -58.54
C GLU A 696 3.80 32.74 -59.20
N PHE A 697 2.71 32.59 -58.43
CA PHE A 697 1.62 33.59 -58.32
C PHE A 697 0.41 33.09 -57.47
N GLU A 698 -0.42 34.01 -56.98
CA GLU A 698 -1.62 33.75 -56.17
C GLU A 698 -2.95 33.89 -56.97
N SER A 699 -4.08 33.83 -56.24
CA SER A 699 -5.38 34.46 -56.57
C SER A 699 -6.32 33.67 -57.52
N SER A 700 -7.66 33.77 -57.42
CA SER A 700 -8.53 34.33 -56.36
C SER A 700 -10.02 33.93 -56.54
N GLU A 701 -10.87 34.50 -55.68
CA GLU A 701 -12.34 34.70 -55.80
C GLU A 701 -13.29 33.65 -55.18
N ALA A 702 -14.50 34.12 -54.87
CA ALA A 702 -15.41 33.55 -53.87
C ALA A 702 -16.88 33.91 -54.15
N SER A 703 -17.81 33.19 -53.51
CA SER A 703 -19.20 33.62 -53.21
C SER A 703 -19.97 32.50 -52.47
N ASP A 704 -21.13 32.69 -51.84
CA ASP A 704 -21.69 33.76 -50.98
C ASP A 704 -23.05 33.23 -50.40
N VAL A 705 -23.79 34.03 -49.61
CA VAL A 705 -25.26 33.96 -49.36
C VAL A 705 -25.80 32.99 -48.27
N THR A 706 -25.84 33.53 -47.04
CA THR A 706 -26.96 33.49 -46.04
C THR A 706 -27.26 32.31 -45.09
N GLY A 707 -27.45 32.69 -43.80
CA GLY A 707 -28.59 32.29 -42.95
C GLY A 707 -28.46 31.02 -42.08
N ALA A 708 -29.06 30.91 -40.88
CA ALA A 708 -29.71 31.91 -40.02
C ALA A 708 -29.81 31.37 -38.55
N GLU A 709 -30.44 32.15 -37.67
CA GLU A 709 -30.86 31.90 -36.27
C GLU A 709 -31.26 30.44 -35.92
N GLY A 710 -31.11 29.94 -34.68
CA GLY A 710 -30.75 30.56 -33.40
C GLY A 710 -31.30 29.72 -32.21
N VAL A 711 -31.49 30.37 -31.05
CA VAL A 711 -32.30 29.90 -29.90
C VAL A 711 -31.87 28.59 -29.18
N SER A 712 -31.18 28.75 -28.05
CA SER A 712 -31.40 27.89 -26.88
C SER A 712 -32.60 28.40 -26.07
N PRO A 713 -33.31 27.52 -25.35
CA PRO A 713 -33.84 27.90 -24.04
C PRO A 713 -33.46 26.90 -22.93
N ARG A 714 -32.90 27.43 -21.84
CA ARG A 714 -33.06 26.82 -20.52
C ARG A 714 -34.51 27.02 -20.07
N SER A 715 -35.09 26.06 -19.35
CA SER A 715 -35.41 26.18 -17.92
C SER A 715 -36.50 25.22 -17.42
N ASN A 716 -36.41 24.92 -16.13
CA ASN A 716 -37.45 24.74 -15.11
C ASN A 716 -38.93 24.58 -15.61
N GLY A 717 -39.74 23.64 -15.14
CA GLY A 717 -39.62 22.78 -13.95
C GLY A 717 -40.83 22.93 -13.02
N TRP A 718 -41.15 21.85 -12.28
CA TRP A 718 -42.26 21.75 -11.31
C TRP A 718 -43.66 21.78 -11.95
N ASP A 719 -44.76 21.35 -11.32
CA ASP A 719 -44.99 20.80 -9.97
C ASP A 719 -46.05 19.68 -10.04
N GLY A 720 -46.35 19.00 -8.92
CA GLY A 720 -47.74 18.65 -8.64
C GLY A 720 -48.06 17.24 -8.11
N SER A 721 -48.05 17.11 -6.78
CA SER A 721 -48.84 16.17 -5.96
C SER A 721 -48.28 14.75 -5.71
N ARG A 722 -47.88 14.39 -4.46
CA ARG A 722 -48.65 14.18 -3.19
C ARG A 722 -49.38 12.82 -3.16
N GLN A 723 -49.50 12.07 -2.06
CA GLN A 723 -49.19 12.20 -0.62
C GLN A 723 -49.13 10.77 -0.01
N ASN A 724 -48.68 10.40 1.20
CA ASN A 724 -48.25 11.04 2.47
C ASN A 724 -46.88 10.43 2.90
N GLY A 725 -46.09 10.89 3.89
CA GLY A 725 -46.36 11.46 5.23
C GLY A 725 -46.33 10.35 6.29
N SER A 726 -45.74 10.45 7.50
CA SER A 726 -45.10 11.52 8.30
C SER A 726 -43.86 10.93 9.06
N GLY A 727 -42.88 11.62 9.64
CA GLY A 727 -42.88 12.85 10.46
C GLY A 727 -43.01 12.52 11.97
N ARG A 728 -42.47 13.25 12.96
CA ARG A 728 -41.59 14.45 13.05
C ARG A 728 -41.22 14.63 14.57
N GLN A 729 -40.49 15.70 14.95
CA GLN A 729 -40.38 16.28 16.33
C GLN A 729 -39.51 15.50 17.36
N GLU A 730 -39.01 16.05 18.48
CA GLU A 730 -38.41 17.36 18.85
C GLU A 730 -37.75 17.22 20.27
N ALA A 731 -37.19 18.31 20.84
CA ALA A 731 -36.82 18.51 22.26
C ALA A 731 -35.52 17.87 22.84
N THR A 732 -34.52 18.74 23.08
CA THR A 732 -33.93 19.13 24.40
C THR A 732 -34.20 18.30 25.68
N PRO A 733 -33.32 18.37 26.72
CA PRO A 733 -31.86 18.59 26.72
C PRO A 733 -31.06 17.81 27.82
N GLU A 734 -29.73 18.00 27.79
CA GLU A 734 -28.76 18.00 28.93
C GLU A 734 -28.36 16.75 29.75
N GLN A 735 -27.03 16.63 29.90
CA GLN A 735 -26.22 15.95 30.95
C GLN A 735 -26.32 14.41 31.05
N LYS A 736 -25.22 13.63 31.03
CA LYS A 736 -23.81 13.93 31.37
C LYS A 736 -22.76 13.04 30.66
N ASP A 737 -21.52 13.55 30.59
CA ASP A 737 -20.19 12.88 30.47
C ASP A 737 -19.80 12.03 29.22
N GLY A 738 -18.56 12.23 28.71
CA GLY A 738 -17.82 11.35 27.77
C GLY A 738 -17.43 11.95 26.40
N ALA A 739 -16.18 11.75 25.91
CA ALA A 739 -15.65 12.43 24.69
C ALA A 739 -14.52 11.68 23.91
N HIS A 740 -14.16 12.23 22.73
CA HIS A 740 -13.04 11.90 21.79
C HIS A 740 -13.15 10.60 20.93
N VAL A 741 -12.91 10.51 19.60
CA VAL A 741 -12.03 11.19 18.57
C VAL A 741 -10.56 10.73 18.67
N SER A 742 -9.84 10.11 17.70
CA SER A 742 -9.57 10.42 16.27
C SER A 742 -8.89 9.23 15.47
N PRO A 743 -8.40 9.37 14.20
CA PRO A 743 -7.88 8.28 13.31
C PRO A 743 -6.37 8.36 12.88
N ALA A 744 -5.80 7.37 12.12
CA ALA A 744 -4.60 7.48 11.22
C ALA A 744 -4.14 6.15 10.52
N THR A 745 -3.16 6.22 9.58
CA THR A 745 -2.37 5.16 8.85
C THR A 745 -1.08 5.80 8.21
N PRO A 746 -0.14 5.16 7.44
CA PRO A 746 0.15 3.74 7.05
C PRO A 746 1.67 3.30 7.07
N ASN A 747 1.99 2.07 6.58
CA ASN A 747 3.32 1.55 6.09
C ASN A 747 4.53 1.45 7.07
N PRO A 748 5.67 0.75 6.78
CA PRO A 748 6.04 -0.21 5.70
C PRO A 748 6.58 -1.61 6.20
N PHE A 749 7.31 -2.36 5.34
CA PHE A 749 7.98 -3.69 5.47
C PHE A 749 9.28 -3.69 6.34
N PRO A 750 9.98 -4.82 6.67
CA PRO A 750 9.97 -6.18 6.05
C PRO A 750 10.06 -7.47 6.96
N ASP A 751 10.02 -8.62 6.27
CA ASP A 751 10.50 -10.03 6.50
C ASP A 751 11.44 -10.42 7.67
N PRO A 752 11.64 -11.74 7.97
CA PRO A 752 10.79 -12.94 7.73
C PRO A 752 10.77 -13.96 8.92
N LEU A 753 10.25 -15.18 8.69
CA LEU A 753 10.50 -16.42 9.46
C LEU A 753 10.11 -16.47 10.96
N GLN A 754 8.83 -16.73 11.26
CA GLN A 754 8.45 -17.88 12.10
C GLN A 754 6.96 -18.23 11.96
N THR A 755 6.64 -19.52 11.80
CA THR A 755 5.27 -20.01 11.65
C THR A 755 4.79 -20.72 12.91
N SER A 756 3.78 -20.16 13.57
CA SER A 756 2.98 -20.86 14.59
C SER A 756 1.50 -20.53 14.41
N SER A 757 0.81 -21.38 13.65
CA SER A 757 -0.63 -21.23 13.39
C SER A 757 -1.44 -21.53 14.65
N LEU A 758 -2.03 -20.48 15.25
CA LEU A 758 -3.00 -20.63 16.34
C LEU A 758 -4.24 -21.45 15.92
N SER A 759 -4.92 -22.06 16.89
CA SER A 759 -6.05 -22.94 16.65
C SER A 759 -7.29 -22.18 16.16
N LEU A 760 -8.05 -22.82 15.26
CA LEU A 760 -9.35 -22.32 14.81
C LEU A 760 -10.36 -22.16 15.95
N SER A 761 -10.12 -22.83 17.08
CA SER A 761 -10.91 -22.73 18.31
C SER A 761 -10.78 -21.37 19.01
N ASP A 762 -9.62 -20.73 18.93
CA ASP A 762 -9.31 -19.52 19.70
C ASP A 762 -9.88 -18.27 19.02
N GLN A 763 -9.83 -18.24 17.68
CA GLN A 763 -10.44 -17.18 16.85
C GLN A 763 -11.96 -17.07 17.04
N LEU A 764 -12.64 -18.14 17.52
CA LEU A 764 -14.08 -18.16 17.75
C LEU A 764 -14.51 -17.71 19.16
N ARG A 765 -13.57 -17.35 20.05
CA ARG A 765 -13.87 -16.87 21.42
C ARG A 765 -13.85 -15.35 21.58
N LEU A 766 -13.23 -14.61 20.66
CA LEU A 766 -13.15 -13.15 20.69
C LEU A 766 -14.05 -12.55 19.61
N GLY A 767 -15.31 -12.31 19.95
CA GLY A 767 -16.30 -11.74 19.03
C GLY A 767 -16.02 -10.28 18.70
N ARG A 768 -15.70 -9.99 17.43
CA ARG A 768 -15.70 -8.64 16.85
C ARG A 768 -16.33 -8.71 15.47
N ASP A 769 -17.41 -7.97 15.24
CA ASP A 769 -18.11 -7.95 13.95
C ASP A 769 -17.36 -7.05 12.95
N ASP A 770 -16.99 -7.62 11.81
CA ASP A 770 -16.55 -6.90 10.61
C ASP A 770 -17.43 -7.33 9.42
N PRO A 771 -17.89 -6.42 8.54
CA PRO A 771 -18.86 -6.75 7.50
C PRO A 771 -18.31 -7.59 6.33
N THR A 772 -17.00 -7.88 6.29
CA THR A 772 -16.34 -8.56 5.16
C THR A 772 -16.43 -10.09 5.27
N GLY A 773 -17.66 -10.62 5.26
CA GLY A 773 -17.97 -11.98 5.73
C GLY A 773 -17.30 -13.15 4.99
N MET A 774 -16.33 -13.79 5.65
CA MET A 774 -15.84 -15.16 5.33
C MET A 774 -16.89 -16.23 5.67
N GLY A 775 -17.96 -16.29 4.86
CA GLY A 775 -19.07 -17.23 5.07
C GLY A 775 -18.69 -18.69 4.84
N LEU A 776 -19.02 -19.55 5.83
CA LEU A 776 -18.91 -21.02 5.77
C LEU A 776 -19.41 -21.56 4.42
N ASN A 777 -18.63 -22.43 3.78
CA ASN A 777 -18.81 -22.80 2.37
C ASN A 777 -19.87 -23.91 2.18
N VAL A 778 -21.09 -23.65 2.65
CA VAL A 778 -22.21 -24.61 2.67
C VAL A 778 -22.86 -24.78 1.29
N GLU A 779 -23.25 -26.02 0.95
CA GLU A 779 -23.91 -26.34 -0.32
C GLU A 779 -25.44 -26.31 -0.28
N CYS A 780 -26.04 -26.04 -1.45
CA CYS A 780 -27.47 -26.14 -1.71
C CYS A 780 -27.90 -27.62 -1.77
N ARG A 781 -28.61 -28.10 -0.74
CA ARG A 781 -29.07 -29.50 -0.62
C ARG A 781 -29.91 -29.96 -1.84
N ILE A 782 -30.57 -29.03 -2.52
CA ILE A 782 -31.39 -29.30 -3.71
C ILE A 782 -30.51 -29.61 -4.93
N CYS A 783 -29.36 -28.95 -5.15
CA CYS A 783 -28.62 -29.04 -6.41
C CYS A 783 -27.09 -28.96 -6.39
N GLY A 784 -26.40 -28.98 -5.23
CA GLY A 784 -24.93 -28.93 -5.16
C GLY A 784 -24.32 -27.64 -5.72
N ASP A 785 -25.04 -26.52 -5.64
CA ASP A 785 -24.51 -25.18 -5.94
C ASP A 785 -24.26 -24.45 -4.62
N LYS A 786 -23.39 -23.42 -4.57
CA LYS A 786 -23.10 -22.72 -3.30
C LYS A 786 -24.40 -22.16 -2.70
N ALA A 787 -24.67 -22.46 -1.43
CA ALA A 787 -25.83 -21.90 -0.76
C ALA A 787 -25.61 -20.40 -0.49
N SER A 788 -26.66 -19.60 -0.70
CA SER A 788 -26.69 -18.18 -0.35
C SER A 788 -27.30 -17.94 1.03
N GLY A 789 -27.70 -19.01 1.73
CA GLY A 789 -28.31 -18.95 3.05
C GLY A 789 -29.24 -20.14 3.32
N PHE A 790 -30.02 -20.00 4.39
CA PHE A 790 -31.08 -20.93 4.79
C PHE A 790 -32.42 -20.35 4.36
N HIS A 791 -33.02 -20.90 3.31
CA HIS A 791 -34.22 -20.34 2.65
C HIS A 791 -35.35 -21.37 2.67
N TYR A 792 -36.55 -20.97 3.08
CA TYR A 792 -37.73 -21.86 3.15
C TYR A 792 -37.50 -23.12 4.01
N GLY A 793 -36.63 -23.05 5.02
CA GLY A 793 -36.28 -24.20 5.87
C GLY A 793 -35.10 -25.06 5.40
N VAL A 794 -34.41 -24.71 4.30
CA VAL A 794 -33.31 -25.53 3.74
C VAL A 794 -32.12 -24.69 3.28
N HIS A 795 -30.90 -25.20 3.43
CA HIS A 795 -29.71 -24.61 2.79
C HIS A 795 -29.83 -24.65 1.27
N ALA A 796 -29.88 -23.47 0.64
CA ALA A 796 -30.20 -23.34 -0.77
C ALA A 796 -29.44 -22.19 -1.45
N CYS A 797 -29.22 -22.32 -2.75
CA CYS A 797 -28.74 -21.24 -3.61
C CYS A 797 -29.90 -20.36 -4.08
N GLU A 798 -29.60 -19.12 -4.49
CA GLU A 798 -30.60 -18.19 -5.07
C GLU A 798 -31.40 -18.81 -6.21
N GLY A 799 -30.77 -19.65 -7.02
CA GLY A 799 -31.45 -20.35 -8.13
C GLY A 799 -32.54 -21.33 -7.69
N CYS A 800 -32.42 -21.98 -6.51
CA CYS A 800 -33.45 -22.88 -5.99
C CYS A 800 -34.46 -22.15 -5.10
N LYS A 801 -34.00 -21.20 -4.27
CA LYS A 801 -34.84 -20.24 -3.54
C LYS A 801 -35.81 -19.50 -4.48
N GLY A 802 -35.31 -18.96 -5.59
CA GLY A 802 -36.09 -18.23 -6.59
C GLY A 802 -37.07 -19.12 -7.36
N PHE A 803 -36.66 -20.35 -7.68
CA PHE A 803 -37.53 -21.36 -8.31
C PHE A 803 -38.69 -21.76 -7.39
N PHE A 804 -38.40 -22.13 -6.14
CA PHE A 804 -39.42 -22.52 -5.16
C PHE A 804 -40.41 -21.37 -4.92
N ARG A 805 -39.90 -20.15 -4.66
CA ARG A 805 -40.73 -18.93 -4.51
C ARG A 805 -41.65 -18.69 -5.69
N ARG A 806 -41.16 -18.87 -6.93
CA ARG A 806 -41.97 -18.70 -8.15
C ARG A 806 -43.06 -19.76 -8.26
N THR A 807 -42.70 -21.02 -8.02
CA THR A 807 -43.63 -22.16 -8.08
C THR A 807 -44.80 -21.96 -7.12
N ILE A 808 -44.53 -21.62 -5.86
CA ILE A 808 -45.56 -21.36 -4.85
C ILE A 808 -46.36 -20.08 -5.18
N ARG A 809 -45.70 -18.93 -5.40
CA ARG A 809 -46.39 -17.64 -5.60
C ARG A 809 -47.30 -17.63 -6.84
N MET A 810 -46.93 -18.33 -7.90
CA MET A 810 -47.70 -18.41 -9.15
C MET A 810 -48.53 -19.68 -9.26
N LYS A 811 -48.59 -20.53 -8.21
CA LYS A 811 -49.27 -21.83 -8.20
C LYS A 811 -48.97 -22.68 -9.45
N LEU A 812 -47.69 -22.80 -9.80
CA LEU A 812 -47.27 -23.53 -11.00
C LEU A 812 -47.33 -25.03 -10.76
N GLU A 813 -48.25 -25.70 -11.44
CA GLU A 813 -48.27 -27.14 -11.57
C GLU A 813 -47.32 -27.58 -12.69
N TYR A 814 -46.69 -28.74 -12.51
CA TYR A 814 -45.73 -29.31 -13.46
C TYR A 814 -46.15 -30.74 -13.81
N GLU A 815 -46.11 -31.08 -15.09
CA GLU A 815 -46.41 -32.44 -15.57
C GLU A 815 -45.59 -33.50 -14.80
N ARG A 816 -46.28 -34.56 -14.39
CA ARG A 816 -45.69 -35.62 -13.57
C ARG A 816 -44.61 -36.37 -14.35
N CYS A 817 -43.35 -36.16 -13.97
CA CYS A 817 -42.25 -36.96 -14.50
C CYS A 817 -42.10 -38.23 -13.66
N GLU A 818 -42.23 -39.40 -14.32
CA GLU A 818 -42.03 -40.71 -13.69
C GLU A 818 -40.54 -41.06 -13.49
N ARG A 819 -39.64 -40.32 -14.15
CA ARG A 819 -38.19 -40.53 -14.06
C ARG A 819 -37.62 -39.81 -12.83
N THR A 820 -36.90 -40.53 -11.99
CA THR A 820 -36.21 -40.00 -10.79
C THR A 820 -34.96 -39.18 -11.15
N CYS A 821 -35.15 -38.04 -11.81
CA CYS A 821 -34.09 -37.19 -12.35
C CYS A 821 -33.11 -36.69 -11.26
N LYS A 822 -31.81 -36.99 -11.39
CA LYS A 822 -30.75 -36.42 -10.54
C LYS A 822 -30.66 -34.90 -10.72
N ILE A 823 -30.94 -34.15 -9.64
CA ILE A 823 -30.92 -32.68 -9.62
C ILE A 823 -29.56 -32.17 -9.12
N GLN A 824 -28.79 -31.55 -10.02
CA GLN A 824 -27.44 -31.01 -9.85
C GLN A 824 -27.33 -29.63 -10.50
N LYS A 825 -26.25 -28.89 -10.26
CA LYS A 825 -26.06 -27.50 -10.73
C LYS A 825 -26.29 -27.30 -12.23
N LYS A 826 -25.86 -28.26 -13.08
CA LYS A 826 -26.10 -28.28 -14.53
C LYS A 826 -27.49 -28.80 -14.89
N SER A 827 -27.97 -29.87 -14.26
CA SER A 827 -29.23 -30.55 -14.62
C SER A 827 -30.50 -29.90 -14.07
N ARG A 828 -30.41 -29.03 -13.05
CA ARG A 828 -31.55 -28.46 -12.30
C ARG A 828 -32.62 -27.76 -13.14
N ASN A 829 -32.32 -27.35 -14.38
CA ASN A 829 -33.30 -26.72 -15.26
C ASN A 829 -33.98 -27.71 -16.24
N LYS A 830 -33.55 -28.99 -16.31
CA LYS A 830 -34.06 -29.98 -17.28
C LYS A 830 -35.43 -30.58 -16.93
N CYS A 831 -35.79 -30.66 -15.64
CA CYS A 831 -37.08 -31.18 -15.20
C CYS A 831 -37.59 -30.37 -14.00
N GLN A 832 -38.64 -29.58 -14.21
CA GLN A 832 -39.21 -28.70 -13.18
C GLN A 832 -39.92 -29.51 -12.08
N TYR A 833 -40.71 -30.53 -12.47
CA TYR A 833 -41.38 -31.45 -11.53
C TYR A 833 -40.41 -32.10 -10.55
N CYS A 834 -39.38 -32.83 -11.02
CA CYS A 834 -38.45 -33.52 -10.13
C CYS A 834 -37.60 -32.55 -9.29
N ARG A 835 -37.33 -31.33 -9.77
CA ARG A 835 -36.70 -30.28 -8.97
C ARG A 835 -37.62 -29.82 -7.83
N PHE A 836 -38.89 -29.55 -8.12
CA PHE A 836 -39.86 -29.10 -7.11
C PHE A 836 -40.17 -30.20 -6.09
N GLN A 837 -40.34 -31.44 -6.53
CA GLN A 837 -40.45 -32.59 -5.64
C GLN A 837 -39.22 -32.74 -4.73
N LYS A 838 -37.99 -32.55 -5.26
CA LYS A 838 -36.77 -32.55 -4.41
C LYS A 838 -36.71 -31.34 -3.45
N CYS A 839 -37.25 -30.17 -3.81
CA CYS A 839 -37.40 -29.06 -2.87
C CYS A 839 -38.30 -29.46 -1.69
N LEU A 840 -39.51 -29.96 -1.97
CA LEU A 840 -40.49 -30.37 -0.97
C LEU A 840 -39.97 -31.52 -0.09
N ALA A 841 -39.42 -32.58 -0.69
CA ALA A 841 -38.91 -33.74 0.01
C ALA A 841 -37.67 -33.45 0.91
N LEU A 842 -36.97 -32.34 0.67
CA LEU A 842 -35.88 -31.86 1.52
C LEU A 842 -36.35 -30.84 2.58
N GLY A 843 -37.66 -30.59 2.69
CA GLY A 843 -38.25 -29.71 3.70
C GLY A 843 -38.40 -28.25 3.29
N MET A 844 -38.36 -27.90 1.99
CA MET A 844 -38.70 -26.54 1.57
C MET A 844 -40.20 -26.29 1.78
N SER A 845 -40.54 -25.40 2.70
CA SER A 845 -41.91 -24.97 2.99
C SER A 845 -42.06 -23.45 2.85
N HIS A 846 -43.21 -23.02 2.34
CA HIS A 846 -43.62 -21.62 2.34
C HIS A 846 -43.64 -21.04 3.76
N ASP A 847 -44.07 -21.82 4.75
CA ASP A 847 -44.30 -21.35 6.11
C ASP A 847 -43.00 -21.35 6.94
N ALA A 848 -41.90 -21.82 6.35
CA ALA A 848 -40.55 -21.76 6.88
C ALA A 848 -39.74 -20.54 6.35
N ILE A 849 -40.41 -19.48 5.91
CA ILE A 849 -39.77 -18.18 5.61
C ILE A 849 -39.16 -17.61 6.91
N ARG A 850 -37.86 -17.30 6.87
CA ARG A 850 -37.13 -16.58 7.92
C ARG A 850 -36.22 -15.55 7.30
N TYR A 851 -36.11 -14.38 7.91
CA TYR A 851 -35.29 -13.27 7.42
C TYR A 851 -33.90 -13.28 8.09
N GLY A 852 -32.84 -13.33 7.28
CA GLY A 852 -31.48 -12.88 7.62
C GLY A 852 -30.65 -13.71 8.62
N ARG A 853 -31.25 -14.42 9.59
CA ARG A 853 -30.50 -15.08 10.68
C ARG A 853 -30.72 -16.60 10.73
N MET A 854 -29.62 -17.34 10.77
CA MET A 854 -29.61 -18.79 11.02
C MET A 854 -29.90 -19.05 12.52
N PRO A 855 -30.80 -20.00 12.88
CA PRO A 855 -31.02 -20.34 14.28
C PRO A 855 -29.74 -20.87 14.93
N GLU A 856 -29.46 -20.51 16.19
CA GLU A 856 -28.26 -21.00 16.88
C GLU A 856 -28.19 -22.52 16.94
N ALA A 857 -29.32 -23.20 17.14
CA ALA A 857 -29.38 -24.66 17.13
C ALA A 857 -28.88 -25.26 15.80
N GLU A 858 -29.19 -24.62 14.67
CA GLU A 858 -28.75 -25.06 13.35
C GLU A 858 -27.29 -24.67 13.08
N LYS A 859 -26.82 -23.51 13.57
CA LYS A 859 -25.40 -23.14 13.59
C LYS A 859 -24.57 -24.14 14.41
N LYS A 860 -25.06 -24.53 15.59
CA LYS A 860 -24.45 -25.52 16.49
C LYS A 860 -24.45 -26.93 15.87
N LYS A 861 -25.54 -27.35 15.20
CA LYS A 861 -25.56 -28.59 14.38
C LYS A 861 -24.57 -28.56 13.21
N LEU A 862 -24.43 -27.44 12.50
CA LEU A 862 -23.47 -27.31 11.40
C LEU A 862 -22.03 -27.45 11.89
N VAL A 863 -21.67 -26.78 12.98
CA VAL A 863 -20.35 -26.92 13.61
C VAL A 863 -20.13 -28.36 14.12
N ALA A 864 -21.12 -28.95 14.80
CA ALA A 864 -21.04 -30.35 15.25
C ALA A 864 -20.95 -31.35 14.08
N GLY A 865 -21.62 -31.09 12.96
CA GLY A 865 -21.57 -31.93 11.77
C GLY A 865 -20.23 -31.84 11.03
N LEU A 866 -19.60 -30.67 11.02
CA LEU A 866 -18.23 -30.50 10.52
C LEU A 866 -17.23 -31.28 11.39
N LEU A 867 -17.32 -31.14 12.72
CA LEU A 867 -16.48 -31.87 13.69
C LEU A 867 -16.74 -33.39 13.72
N ALA A 868 -17.97 -33.83 13.41
CA ALA A 868 -18.31 -35.26 13.30
C ALA A 868 -17.83 -35.89 11.99
N GLY A 869 -17.74 -35.10 10.91
CA GLY A 869 -17.25 -35.56 9.60
C GLY A 869 -15.78 -36.01 9.60
N GLU A 870 -15.01 -35.66 10.62
CA GLU A 870 -13.62 -36.10 10.81
C GLU A 870 -13.49 -37.48 11.50
N LYS A 871 -14.61 -38.07 11.96
CA LYS A 871 -14.62 -39.33 12.72
C LYS A 871 -15.30 -40.51 12.03
N SER A 872 -15.97 -40.33 10.89
CA SER A 872 -16.79 -41.39 10.27
C SER A 872 -16.09 -42.26 9.21
N VAL A 873 -14.84 -41.98 8.84
CA VAL A 873 -14.03 -42.84 7.95
C VAL A 873 -12.56 -42.87 8.42
N GLN A 874 -12.29 -43.56 9.53
CA GLN A 874 -10.92 -43.78 10.01
C GLN A 874 -10.41 -45.16 9.58
N SER A 875 -9.88 -45.22 8.35
CA SER A 875 -8.90 -46.24 7.94
C SER A 875 -7.50 -45.61 8.10
N PRO A 876 -6.49 -46.30 8.67
CA PRO A 876 -5.20 -45.69 9.01
C PRO A 876 -4.46 -44.99 7.86
N GLY A 877 -4.61 -45.44 6.61
CA GLY A 877 -4.02 -44.78 5.43
C GLY A 877 -4.89 -43.69 4.78
N GLY A 878 -6.19 -43.62 5.14
CA GLY A 878 -7.16 -42.78 4.42
C GLY A 878 -7.09 -41.28 4.71
N SER A 879 -6.46 -40.88 5.82
CA SER A 879 -6.25 -39.48 6.20
C SER A 879 -5.03 -38.85 5.52
N ASP A 880 -4.02 -39.66 5.18
CA ASP A 880 -2.76 -39.18 4.62
C ASP A 880 -2.90 -38.85 3.13
N LEU A 881 -3.46 -39.78 2.34
CA LEU A 881 -3.78 -39.56 0.91
C LEU A 881 -4.63 -38.30 0.67
N LYS A 882 -5.59 -38.03 1.55
CA LYS A 882 -6.43 -36.81 1.51
C LYS A 882 -5.63 -35.53 1.83
N THR A 883 -4.60 -35.65 2.66
CA THR A 883 -3.68 -34.55 2.99
C THR A 883 -2.69 -34.31 1.84
N LEU A 884 -2.15 -35.37 1.25
CA LEU A 884 -1.35 -35.33 0.01
C LEU A 884 -2.12 -34.65 -1.13
N ALA A 885 -3.36 -35.07 -1.40
CA ALA A 885 -4.26 -34.46 -2.38
C ALA A 885 -4.45 -32.94 -2.14
N LYS A 886 -4.68 -32.54 -0.90
CA LYS A 886 -4.81 -31.13 -0.52
C LYS A 886 -3.51 -30.35 -0.73
N ASN A 887 -2.37 -30.92 -0.38
CA ASN A 887 -1.05 -30.29 -0.51
C ASN A 887 -0.68 -30.08 -1.99
N VAL A 888 -0.83 -31.12 -2.83
CA VAL A 888 -0.57 -31.07 -4.28
C VAL A 888 -1.50 -30.06 -4.97
N ASN A 889 -2.79 -30.06 -4.66
CA ASN A 889 -3.73 -29.04 -5.15
C ASN A 889 -3.34 -27.62 -4.69
N THR A 890 -2.86 -27.45 -3.46
CA THR A 890 -2.41 -26.14 -2.97
C THR A 890 -1.15 -25.67 -3.71
N ALA A 891 -0.19 -26.55 -3.98
CA ALA A 891 0.99 -26.27 -4.80
C ALA A 891 0.62 -25.87 -6.24
N TYR A 892 -0.30 -26.61 -6.87
CA TYR A 892 -0.81 -26.34 -8.22
C TYR A 892 -1.48 -24.95 -8.31
N LEU A 893 -2.36 -24.63 -7.36
CA LEU A 893 -3.07 -23.33 -7.30
C LEU A 893 -2.16 -22.15 -6.92
N LYS A 894 -1.03 -22.40 -6.25
CA LYS A 894 -0.01 -21.40 -5.90
C LYS A 894 0.90 -21.07 -7.09
N ASN A 895 1.38 -22.10 -7.79
CA ASN A 895 2.46 -21.96 -8.76
C ASN A 895 1.99 -21.74 -10.21
N LEU A 896 0.73 -22.06 -10.54
CA LEU A 896 0.18 -21.86 -11.88
C LEU A 896 -0.67 -20.59 -12.00
N ASN A 897 -0.34 -19.73 -12.98
CA ASN A 897 -1.04 -18.46 -13.16
C ASN A 897 -2.49 -18.63 -13.63
N MET A 898 -2.77 -19.51 -14.59
CA MET A 898 -4.10 -19.67 -15.20
C MET A 898 -4.71 -21.05 -14.93
N THR A 899 -5.43 -21.17 -13.81
CA THR A 899 -6.19 -22.38 -13.44
C THR A 899 -7.46 -22.56 -14.28
N LYS A 900 -7.98 -23.79 -14.38
CA LYS A 900 -9.22 -24.12 -15.10
C LYS A 900 -10.42 -23.35 -14.57
N LYS A 901 -10.51 -23.11 -13.25
CA LYS A 901 -11.54 -22.27 -12.63
C LYS A 901 -11.45 -20.81 -13.08
N LYS A 902 -10.24 -20.24 -13.21
CA LYS A 902 -10.02 -18.89 -13.75
C LYS A 902 -10.43 -18.86 -15.24
N ALA A 903 -9.87 -19.75 -16.07
CA ALA A 903 -10.13 -19.83 -17.50
C ALA A 903 -11.62 -20.04 -17.84
N ARG A 904 -12.32 -20.94 -17.12
CA ARG A 904 -13.76 -21.17 -17.31
C ARG A 904 -14.64 -20.01 -16.85
N SER A 905 -14.16 -19.13 -15.96
CA SER A 905 -14.86 -17.88 -15.63
C SER A 905 -14.85 -16.90 -16.81
N ILE A 906 -13.67 -16.73 -17.43
CA ILE A 906 -13.46 -15.90 -18.62
C ILE A 906 -14.25 -16.46 -19.82
N LEU A 907 -14.00 -17.73 -20.19
CA LEU A 907 -14.65 -18.43 -21.31
C LEU A 907 -16.18 -18.57 -21.20
N THR A 908 -16.78 -18.19 -20.08
CA THR A 908 -18.24 -18.22 -19.91
C THR A 908 -18.85 -16.89 -19.48
N GLY A 909 -18.10 -15.78 -19.60
CA GLY A 909 -18.60 -14.43 -19.36
C GLY A 909 -19.03 -14.16 -17.91
N LYS A 910 -18.36 -14.79 -16.93
CA LYS A 910 -18.68 -14.66 -15.49
C LYS A 910 -17.62 -13.92 -14.67
N THR A 911 -16.56 -13.47 -15.33
CA THR A 911 -15.57 -12.57 -14.72
C THR A 911 -16.10 -11.13 -14.68
N SER A 912 -15.59 -10.34 -13.73
CA SER A 912 -15.84 -8.89 -13.65
C SER A 912 -14.79 -8.05 -14.39
N CYS A 913 -13.77 -8.69 -14.96
CA CYS A 913 -12.85 -8.03 -15.90
C CYS A 913 -13.48 -7.83 -17.28
N SER A 914 -12.83 -7.02 -18.10
CA SER A 914 -13.06 -6.94 -19.55
C SER A 914 -13.04 -8.33 -20.21
N ALA A 915 -13.78 -8.45 -21.32
CA ALA A 915 -13.69 -9.63 -22.18
C ALA A 915 -12.28 -9.74 -22.79
N PRO A 916 -11.78 -10.98 -23.04
CA PRO A 916 -10.49 -11.16 -23.68
C PRO A 916 -10.52 -10.58 -25.10
N PHE A 917 -9.44 -9.89 -25.49
CA PHE A 917 -9.29 -9.38 -26.85
C PHE A 917 -9.20 -10.56 -27.83
N VAL A 918 -10.02 -10.54 -28.89
CA VAL A 918 -10.15 -11.67 -29.82
C VAL A 918 -9.18 -11.49 -31.00
N ILE A 919 -8.34 -12.50 -31.22
CA ILE A 919 -7.40 -12.58 -32.33
C ILE A 919 -7.99 -13.57 -33.34
N HIS A 920 -8.41 -13.06 -34.50
CA HIS A 920 -9.08 -13.83 -35.55
C HIS A 920 -8.53 -13.58 -36.97
N ASP A 921 -7.63 -12.61 -37.14
CA ASP A 921 -6.97 -12.21 -38.38
C ASP A 921 -5.64 -11.52 -38.09
N MET A 922 -4.95 -11.06 -39.14
CA MET A 922 -3.63 -10.42 -39.02
C MET A 922 -3.72 -9.06 -38.33
N ASP A 923 -4.76 -8.26 -38.63
CA ASP A 923 -5.00 -6.96 -38.01
C ASP A 923 -5.14 -7.10 -36.50
N SER A 924 -5.95 -8.06 -36.03
CA SER A 924 -6.16 -8.34 -34.62
C SER A 924 -4.92 -8.95 -33.94
N LEU A 925 -4.10 -9.75 -34.64
CA LEU A 925 -2.81 -10.19 -34.13
C LEU A 925 -1.86 -9.00 -33.89
N TRP A 926 -1.73 -8.08 -34.86
CA TRP A 926 -0.87 -6.89 -34.70
C TRP A 926 -1.41 -5.89 -33.67
N GLN A 927 -2.73 -5.74 -33.53
CA GLN A 927 -3.34 -5.01 -32.42
C GLN A 927 -2.94 -5.62 -31.06
N ALA A 928 -3.02 -6.95 -30.93
CA ALA A 928 -2.66 -7.66 -29.70
C ALA A 928 -1.16 -7.54 -29.33
N GLU A 929 -0.28 -7.45 -30.32
CA GLU A 929 1.17 -7.17 -30.17
C GLU A 929 1.48 -5.74 -29.69
N ASN A 930 0.68 -4.76 -30.09
CA ASN A 930 0.86 -3.34 -29.72
C ASN A 930 0.39 -3.03 -28.27
N GLY A 931 0.74 -3.89 -27.31
CA GLY A 931 0.49 -3.69 -25.87
C GLY A 931 -0.90 -4.12 -25.37
N LEU A 932 -1.86 -4.40 -26.25
CA LEU A 932 -3.23 -4.78 -25.86
C LEU A 932 -3.32 -6.15 -25.15
N VAL A 933 -2.50 -7.11 -25.56
CA VAL A 933 -2.53 -8.49 -25.03
C VAL A 933 -1.17 -8.87 -24.44
N TRP A 934 -0.11 -8.72 -25.24
CA TRP A 934 1.27 -8.94 -24.79
C TRP A 934 1.95 -7.61 -24.49
N ASN A 935 2.73 -7.56 -23.41
CA ASN A 935 3.66 -6.46 -23.20
C ASN A 935 4.79 -6.59 -24.25
N GLN A 936 5.36 -5.48 -24.73
CA GLN A 936 6.47 -5.51 -25.68
C GLN A 936 7.64 -6.35 -25.15
N LEU A 937 8.07 -7.34 -25.93
CA LEU A 937 9.30 -8.10 -25.66
C LEU A 937 10.49 -7.39 -26.31
N ASN A 938 11.40 -6.87 -25.49
CA ASN A 938 12.67 -6.33 -25.97
C ASN A 938 13.44 -7.42 -26.74
N GLY A 939 13.60 -7.23 -28.06
CA GLY A 939 14.40 -8.11 -28.91
C GLY A 939 13.66 -9.27 -29.60
N ALA A 940 12.32 -9.31 -29.61
CA ALA A 940 11.60 -10.19 -30.52
C ALA A 940 11.80 -9.73 -31.98
N PRO A 941 12.26 -10.59 -32.91
CA PRO A 941 12.36 -10.21 -34.33
C PRO A 941 10.96 -9.93 -34.89
N LEU A 942 10.79 -8.78 -35.56
CA LEU A 942 9.57 -8.45 -36.30
C LEU A 942 9.54 -9.26 -37.61
N ASN A 943 9.38 -10.58 -37.49
CA ASN A 943 9.37 -11.48 -38.63
C ASN A 943 8.11 -11.23 -39.47
N LYS A 944 8.29 -11.07 -40.78
CA LYS A 944 7.21 -10.80 -41.73
C LYS A 944 6.25 -11.99 -41.90
N GLU A 945 6.69 -13.19 -41.53
CA GLU A 945 5.93 -14.42 -41.70
C GLU A 945 5.12 -14.75 -40.43
N ILE A 946 3.80 -14.73 -40.55
CA ILE A 946 2.88 -14.87 -39.42
C ILE A 946 2.98 -16.25 -38.75
N GLY A 947 3.20 -17.32 -39.51
CA GLY A 947 3.38 -18.67 -38.98
C GLY A 947 4.54 -18.76 -37.99
N VAL A 948 5.73 -18.29 -38.41
CA VAL A 948 6.91 -18.13 -37.54
C VAL A 948 6.59 -17.26 -36.30
N HIS A 949 5.89 -16.13 -36.48
CA HIS A 949 5.58 -15.23 -35.37
C HIS A 949 4.61 -15.84 -34.33
N VAL A 950 3.52 -16.48 -34.76
CA VAL A 950 2.58 -17.18 -33.86
C VAL A 950 3.26 -18.37 -33.19
N PHE A 951 4.15 -19.09 -33.91
CA PHE A 951 4.97 -20.16 -33.35
C PHE A 951 5.93 -19.64 -32.27
N TYR A 952 6.61 -18.50 -32.50
CA TYR A 952 7.46 -17.83 -31.51
C TYR A 952 6.65 -17.44 -30.25
N ARG A 953 5.49 -16.80 -30.40
CA ARG A 953 4.61 -16.47 -29.26
C ARG A 953 4.16 -17.73 -28.49
N CYS A 954 3.87 -18.82 -29.19
CA CYS A 954 3.58 -20.12 -28.56
C CYS A 954 4.80 -20.66 -27.78
N GLN A 955 6.02 -20.54 -28.31
CA GLN A 955 7.24 -20.92 -27.58
C GLN A 955 7.43 -20.10 -26.30
N CYS A 956 7.23 -18.78 -26.33
CA CYS A 956 7.34 -17.92 -25.14
C CYS A 956 6.41 -18.41 -24.01
N THR A 957 5.13 -18.61 -24.30
CA THR A 957 4.15 -19.13 -23.32
C THR A 957 4.50 -20.57 -22.87
N THR A 958 5.07 -21.39 -23.75
CA THR A 958 5.56 -22.73 -23.39
C THR A 958 6.71 -22.64 -22.37
N VAL A 959 7.68 -21.74 -22.57
CA VAL A 959 8.82 -21.52 -21.66
C VAL A 959 8.36 -21.00 -20.29
N GLU A 960 7.39 -20.09 -20.25
CA GLU A 960 6.74 -19.64 -19.01
C GLU A 960 6.07 -20.83 -18.29
N THR A 961 5.27 -21.62 -19.01
CA THR A 961 4.56 -22.77 -18.43
C THR A 961 5.52 -23.87 -17.94
N VAL A 962 6.65 -24.10 -18.61
CA VAL A 962 7.71 -25.03 -18.14
C VAL A 962 8.32 -24.54 -16.82
N ARG A 963 8.51 -23.23 -16.63
CA ARG A 963 8.99 -22.67 -15.36
C ARG A 963 7.95 -22.82 -14.25
N GLU A 964 6.68 -22.52 -14.52
CA GLU A 964 5.57 -22.73 -13.58
C GLU A 964 5.44 -24.21 -13.16
N LEU A 965 5.54 -25.14 -14.12
CA LEU A 965 5.54 -26.59 -13.87
C LEU A 965 6.78 -27.08 -13.10
N THR A 966 7.95 -26.52 -13.37
CA THR A 966 9.19 -26.85 -12.64
C THR A 966 9.07 -26.46 -11.17
N GLU A 967 8.47 -25.30 -10.88
CA GLU A 967 8.23 -24.89 -9.50
C GLU A 967 7.10 -25.69 -8.85
N PHE A 968 6.03 -26.03 -9.59
CA PHE A 968 5.03 -27.01 -9.13
C PHE A 968 5.67 -28.35 -8.73
N ALA A 969 6.55 -28.92 -9.56
CA ALA A 969 7.20 -30.21 -9.31
C ALA A 969 7.98 -30.24 -7.98
N LYS A 970 8.78 -29.20 -7.70
CA LYS A 970 9.51 -29.06 -6.41
C LYS A 970 8.59 -29.03 -5.18
N ASN A 971 7.34 -28.62 -5.35
CA ASN A 971 6.35 -28.54 -4.27
C ASN A 971 5.50 -29.84 -4.17
N ILE A 972 5.80 -30.88 -4.95
CA ILE A 972 5.24 -32.23 -4.77
C ILE A 972 6.08 -32.98 -3.72
N PRO A 973 5.49 -33.54 -2.65
CA PRO A 973 6.22 -34.30 -1.64
C PRO A 973 7.03 -35.46 -2.26
N GLY A 974 8.29 -35.60 -1.85
CA GLY A 974 9.22 -36.62 -2.35
C GLY A 974 9.99 -36.24 -3.63
N PHE A 975 9.55 -35.23 -4.41
CA PHE A 975 10.20 -34.92 -5.69
C PHE A 975 11.63 -34.36 -5.52
N ILE A 976 11.83 -33.46 -4.56
CA ILE A 976 13.15 -32.86 -4.30
C ILE A 976 14.15 -33.85 -3.67
N ASP A 977 13.65 -34.97 -3.13
CA ASP A 977 14.42 -36.04 -2.51
C ASP A 977 14.90 -37.11 -3.52
N LEU A 978 14.52 -36.95 -4.80
CA LEU A 978 15.06 -37.72 -5.92
C LEU A 978 16.44 -37.19 -6.34
N PHE A 979 17.25 -38.01 -7.02
CA PHE A 979 18.50 -37.55 -7.63
C PHE A 979 18.24 -36.41 -8.63
N LEU A 980 19.13 -35.41 -8.69
CA LEU A 980 18.96 -34.26 -9.58
C LEU A 980 18.84 -34.65 -11.07
N ASN A 981 19.56 -35.69 -11.49
CA ASN A 981 19.43 -36.27 -12.84
C ASN A 981 18.03 -36.84 -13.08
N ASP A 982 17.43 -37.49 -12.08
CA ASP A 982 16.07 -38.02 -12.18
C ASP A 982 15.05 -36.88 -12.20
N GLN A 983 15.19 -35.86 -11.35
CA GLN A 983 14.34 -34.65 -11.38
C GLN A 983 14.35 -33.97 -12.77
N VAL A 984 15.53 -33.81 -13.37
CA VAL A 984 15.69 -33.25 -14.73
C VAL A 984 15.08 -34.18 -15.79
N THR A 985 15.26 -35.50 -15.67
CA THR A 985 14.71 -36.49 -16.62
C THR A 985 13.19 -36.54 -16.58
N LEU A 986 12.61 -36.56 -15.38
CA LEU A 986 11.16 -36.52 -15.16
C LEU A 986 10.54 -35.23 -15.73
N LEU A 987 11.17 -34.08 -15.52
CA LEU A 987 10.74 -32.83 -16.15
C LEU A 987 10.87 -32.87 -17.67
N LYS A 988 12.02 -33.30 -18.22
CA LYS A 988 12.27 -33.36 -19.67
C LYS A 988 11.18 -34.10 -20.43
N TYR A 989 10.78 -35.29 -19.97
CA TYR A 989 9.71 -36.06 -20.62
C TYR A 989 8.30 -35.69 -20.13
N GLY A 990 8.14 -35.23 -18.90
CA GLY A 990 6.84 -34.93 -18.29
C GLY A 990 6.23 -33.58 -18.67
N VAL A 991 7.02 -32.53 -18.92
CA VAL A 991 6.45 -31.16 -19.06
C VAL A 991 5.52 -31.00 -20.26
N HIS A 992 5.81 -31.61 -21.41
CA HIS A 992 4.91 -31.48 -22.57
C HIS A 992 3.60 -32.26 -22.39
N GLU A 993 3.63 -33.44 -21.75
CA GLU A 993 2.41 -34.18 -21.37
C GLU A 993 1.58 -33.37 -20.35
N ALA A 994 2.24 -32.76 -19.36
CA ALA A 994 1.59 -31.89 -18.37
C ALA A 994 0.96 -30.64 -19.01
N ILE A 995 1.68 -29.96 -19.91
CA ILE A 995 1.16 -28.81 -20.67
C ILE A 995 -0.07 -29.23 -21.48
N PHE A 996 -0.03 -30.36 -22.19
CA PHE A 996 -1.17 -30.83 -22.98
C PHE A 996 -2.33 -31.38 -22.14
N ALA A 997 -2.10 -31.81 -20.89
CA ALA A 997 -3.16 -32.10 -19.92
C ALA A 997 -3.85 -30.82 -19.39
N MET A 998 -3.09 -29.74 -19.22
CA MET A 998 -3.61 -28.45 -18.73
C MET A 998 -4.28 -27.61 -19.82
N LEU A 999 -3.70 -27.56 -21.04
CA LEU A 999 -4.14 -26.74 -22.19
C LEU A 999 -5.65 -26.85 -22.52
N PRO A 1000 -6.32 -28.02 -22.44
CA PRO A 1000 -7.78 -28.13 -22.57
C PRO A 1000 -8.59 -27.21 -21.65
N SER A 1001 -8.04 -26.83 -20.49
CA SER A 1001 -8.67 -25.89 -19.56
C SER A 1001 -8.78 -24.47 -20.12
N LEU A 1002 -7.85 -24.10 -20.99
CA LEU A 1002 -7.76 -22.80 -21.68
C LEU A 1002 -8.58 -22.76 -22.98
N MET A 1003 -9.04 -23.92 -23.46
CA MET A 1003 -9.73 -24.10 -24.74
C MET A 1003 -11.25 -24.20 -24.61
N ASN A 1004 -11.94 -23.77 -25.67
CA ASN A 1004 -13.29 -24.20 -26.01
C ASN A 1004 -13.29 -24.79 -27.45
N LYS A 1005 -14.46 -24.99 -28.06
CA LYS A 1005 -14.57 -25.51 -29.44
C LYS A 1005 -14.11 -24.52 -30.52
N ASP A 1006 -14.07 -23.23 -30.19
CA ASP A 1006 -13.91 -22.08 -31.10
C ASP A 1006 -12.51 -21.43 -31.02
N GLY A 1007 -11.73 -21.70 -29.97
CA GLY A 1007 -10.41 -21.08 -29.75
C GLY A 1007 -9.79 -21.32 -28.37
N LEU A 1008 -8.70 -20.60 -28.12
CA LEU A 1008 -7.76 -20.77 -27.01
C LEU A 1008 -7.50 -19.43 -26.29
N LEU A 1009 -7.56 -19.41 -24.96
CA LEU A 1009 -7.06 -18.28 -24.17
C LEU A 1009 -5.53 -18.20 -24.17
N VAL A 1010 -4.99 -16.99 -24.31
CA VAL A 1010 -3.56 -16.67 -24.29
C VAL A 1010 -3.26 -15.50 -23.33
N ALA A 1011 -1.97 -15.24 -23.07
CA ALA A 1011 -1.49 -14.11 -22.26
C ALA A 1011 -2.23 -13.96 -20.91
N ASN A 1012 -2.25 -15.04 -20.11
CA ASN A 1012 -2.98 -15.12 -18.84
C ASN A 1012 -4.45 -14.66 -18.91
N GLY A 1013 -5.11 -14.95 -20.04
CA GLY A 1013 -6.53 -14.70 -20.25
C GLY A 1013 -6.87 -13.29 -20.75
N LYS A 1014 -5.87 -12.46 -21.08
CA LYS A 1014 -6.07 -11.17 -21.76
C LYS A 1014 -6.52 -11.34 -23.22
N GLY A 1015 -6.05 -12.39 -23.90
CA GLY A 1015 -6.35 -12.65 -25.31
C GLY A 1015 -7.08 -13.98 -25.53
N PHE A 1016 -7.80 -14.08 -26.64
CA PHE A 1016 -8.44 -15.30 -27.12
C PHE A 1016 -8.19 -15.47 -28.62
N VAL A 1017 -7.38 -16.46 -28.99
CA VAL A 1017 -7.05 -16.77 -30.40
C VAL A 1017 -8.08 -17.77 -30.94
N THR A 1018 -8.70 -17.48 -32.08
CA THR A 1018 -9.68 -18.40 -32.68
C THR A 1018 -8.99 -19.62 -33.31
N ARG A 1019 -9.68 -20.77 -33.26
CA ARG A 1019 -9.24 -22.00 -33.92
C ARG A 1019 -9.22 -21.87 -35.45
N GLU A 1020 -10.13 -21.05 -35.98
CA GLU A 1020 -10.19 -20.75 -37.42
C GLU A 1020 -8.95 -19.98 -37.88
N PHE A 1021 -8.53 -18.95 -37.13
CA PHE A 1021 -7.29 -18.22 -37.39
C PHE A 1021 -6.06 -19.13 -37.34
N LEU A 1022 -5.93 -19.94 -36.29
CA LEU A 1022 -4.83 -20.91 -36.17
C LEU A 1022 -4.82 -21.93 -37.32
N ARG A 1023 -5.99 -22.31 -37.86
CA ARG A 1023 -6.10 -23.20 -39.03
C ARG A 1023 -5.81 -22.47 -40.36
N SER A 1024 -6.02 -21.16 -40.44
CA SER A 1024 -5.70 -20.34 -41.63
C SER A 1024 -4.21 -19.98 -41.80
N LEU A 1025 -3.37 -20.31 -40.81
CA LEU A 1025 -1.91 -20.21 -40.98
C LEU A 1025 -1.44 -21.13 -42.11
N ARG A 1026 -0.35 -20.76 -42.80
CA ARG A 1026 0.24 -21.65 -43.81
C ARG A 1026 0.75 -22.96 -43.18
N LYS A 1027 0.94 -23.99 -44.00
CA LYS A 1027 1.65 -25.19 -43.57
C LYS A 1027 3.14 -24.89 -43.32
N PRO A 1028 3.79 -25.57 -42.36
CA PRO A 1028 3.23 -26.59 -41.46
C PRO A 1028 2.50 -26.03 -40.21
N PHE A 1029 2.47 -24.71 -39.99
CA PHE A 1029 2.00 -24.11 -38.74
C PHE A 1029 0.52 -24.37 -38.42
N SER A 1030 -0.37 -24.41 -39.41
CA SER A 1030 -1.80 -24.73 -39.18
C SER A 1030 -2.05 -26.13 -38.60
N GLU A 1031 -1.12 -27.06 -38.80
CA GLU A 1031 -1.25 -28.45 -38.34
C GLU A 1031 -0.84 -28.61 -36.87
N ILE A 1032 -0.07 -27.67 -36.30
CA ILE A 1032 0.49 -27.82 -34.94
C ILE A 1032 -0.58 -27.80 -33.83
N MET A 1033 -1.66 -27.04 -33.99
CA MET A 1033 -2.67 -26.84 -32.93
C MET A 1033 -3.89 -27.76 -33.04
N GLU A 1034 -4.24 -28.25 -34.23
CA GLU A 1034 -5.48 -28.97 -34.46
C GLU A 1034 -5.61 -30.29 -33.65
N PRO A 1035 -4.56 -31.14 -33.53
CA PRO A 1035 -4.61 -32.32 -32.66
C PRO A 1035 -4.85 -31.98 -31.18
N LYS A 1036 -4.37 -30.81 -30.71
CA LYS A 1036 -4.56 -30.36 -29.33
C LYS A 1036 -6.00 -29.89 -29.09
N PHE A 1037 -6.64 -29.26 -30.08
CA PHE A 1037 -8.08 -28.99 -30.02
C PHE A 1037 -8.92 -30.27 -30.01
N GLU A 1038 -8.56 -31.28 -30.80
CA GLU A 1038 -9.24 -32.58 -30.77
C GLU A 1038 -9.10 -33.29 -29.42
N PHE A 1039 -7.89 -33.35 -28.88
CA PHE A 1039 -7.64 -33.86 -27.53
C PHE A 1039 -8.44 -33.06 -26.50
N ALA A 1040 -8.43 -31.73 -26.58
CA ALA A 1040 -9.14 -30.86 -25.63
C ALA A 1040 -10.67 -31.07 -25.63
N VAL A 1041 -11.30 -31.37 -26.77
CA VAL A 1041 -12.72 -31.75 -26.81
C VAL A 1041 -12.95 -33.08 -26.09
N LYS A 1042 -12.13 -34.09 -26.37
CA LYS A 1042 -12.22 -35.44 -25.76
C LYS A 1042 -11.92 -35.39 -24.24
N PHE A 1043 -10.97 -34.58 -23.81
CA PHE A 1043 -10.50 -34.46 -22.43
C PHE A 1043 -11.43 -33.59 -21.56
N ASN A 1044 -11.98 -32.49 -22.09
CA ASN A 1044 -12.94 -31.68 -21.32
C ASN A 1044 -14.27 -32.41 -21.05
N ALA A 1045 -14.62 -33.41 -21.85
CA ALA A 1045 -15.79 -34.27 -21.60
C ALA A 1045 -15.66 -35.14 -20.33
N LEU A 1046 -14.47 -35.24 -19.74
CA LEU A 1046 -14.25 -35.85 -18.42
C LEU A 1046 -14.65 -34.93 -17.25
N GLU A 1047 -15.00 -33.67 -17.52
CA GLU A 1047 -15.50 -32.64 -16.58
C GLU A 1047 -14.63 -32.30 -15.34
N LEU A 1048 -13.39 -32.83 -15.28
CA LEU A 1048 -12.38 -32.60 -14.22
C LEU A 1048 -12.27 -31.13 -13.76
N ASP A 1049 -12.01 -30.89 -12.47
CA ASP A 1049 -11.68 -29.58 -11.90
C ASP A 1049 -10.17 -29.36 -11.67
N ASP A 1050 -9.79 -28.26 -11.01
CA ASP A 1050 -8.37 -27.93 -10.75
C ASP A 1050 -7.68 -28.92 -9.78
N SER A 1051 -8.43 -29.52 -8.85
CA SER A 1051 -7.90 -30.48 -7.87
C SER A 1051 -7.65 -31.86 -8.47
N ASP A 1052 -8.53 -32.30 -9.37
CA ASP A 1052 -8.34 -33.51 -10.17
C ASP A 1052 -7.09 -33.37 -11.07
N LEU A 1053 -6.94 -32.20 -11.71
CA LEU A 1053 -5.81 -31.92 -12.60
C LEU A 1053 -4.49 -31.81 -11.85
N ALA A 1054 -4.46 -31.23 -10.64
CA ALA A 1054 -3.25 -31.13 -9.83
C ALA A 1054 -2.62 -32.51 -9.57
N LEU A 1055 -3.44 -33.48 -9.16
CA LEU A 1055 -3.02 -34.87 -8.93
C LEU A 1055 -2.63 -35.59 -10.23
N PHE A 1056 -3.39 -35.40 -11.32
CA PHE A 1056 -3.08 -36.01 -12.61
C PHE A 1056 -1.77 -35.47 -13.22
N VAL A 1057 -1.51 -34.17 -13.12
CA VAL A 1057 -0.26 -33.55 -13.59
C VAL A 1057 0.94 -33.99 -12.72
N ALA A 1058 0.75 -34.14 -11.40
CA ALA A 1058 1.77 -34.75 -10.55
C ALA A 1058 2.12 -36.20 -10.97
N ALA A 1059 1.10 -37.02 -11.27
CA ALA A 1059 1.29 -38.40 -11.74
C ALA A 1059 1.96 -38.50 -13.13
N ILE A 1060 1.78 -37.49 -13.99
CA ILE A 1060 2.47 -37.39 -15.30
C ILE A 1060 3.95 -37.04 -15.14
N ILE A 1061 4.29 -36.13 -14.23
CA ILE A 1061 5.68 -35.72 -13.96
C ILE A 1061 6.45 -36.90 -13.33
N LEU A 1062 5.88 -37.52 -12.30
CA LEU A 1062 6.48 -38.62 -11.53
C LEU A 1062 6.39 -39.98 -12.24
N CYS A 1063 6.59 -40.07 -13.56
CA CYS A 1063 6.41 -41.34 -14.27
C CYS A 1063 7.66 -42.23 -14.23
N GLY A 1064 7.56 -43.44 -13.67
CA GLY A 1064 8.69 -44.37 -13.54
C GLY A 1064 9.27 -44.89 -14.86
N ASP A 1065 8.55 -44.76 -15.98
CA ASP A 1065 8.93 -45.28 -17.29
C ASP A 1065 9.71 -44.29 -18.18
N ARG A 1066 10.24 -43.19 -17.64
CA ARG A 1066 11.11 -42.29 -18.42
C ARG A 1066 12.49 -42.93 -18.66
N PRO A 1067 13.03 -42.86 -19.89
CA PRO A 1067 14.35 -43.41 -20.18
C PRO A 1067 15.45 -42.57 -19.52
N GLY A 1068 16.44 -43.22 -18.90
CA GLY A 1068 17.59 -42.59 -18.25
C GLY A 1068 17.48 -42.39 -16.73
N LEU A 1069 16.37 -42.77 -16.10
CA LEU A 1069 16.21 -42.70 -14.64
C LEU A 1069 17.19 -43.64 -13.90
N MET A 1070 17.79 -43.12 -12.83
CA MET A 1070 18.72 -43.81 -11.94
C MET A 1070 17.99 -44.61 -10.86
N ASN A 1071 16.96 -44.03 -10.21
CA ASN A 1071 16.20 -44.67 -9.14
C ASN A 1071 14.70 -44.79 -9.44
N VAL A 1072 14.37 -45.53 -10.50
CA VAL A 1072 12.99 -45.84 -10.95
C VAL A 1072 12.06 -46.20 -9.78
N LYS A 1073 12.52 -47.06 -8.84
CA LYS A 1073 11.71 -47.52 -7.70
C LYS A 1073 11.25 -46.39 -6.77
N GLN A 1074 12.09 -45.38 -6.55
CA GLN A 1074 11.71 -44.24 -5.70
C GLN A 1074 10.72 -43.33 -6.42
N VAL A 1075 10.85 -43.17 -7.75
CA VAL A 1075 9.86 -42.47 -8.58
C VAL A 1075 8.51 -43.19 -8.52
N GLU A 1076 8.49 -44.51 -8.76
CA GLU A 1076 7.29 -45.35 -8.75
C GLU A 1076 6.57 -45.27 -7.38
N GLN A 1077 7.29 -45.32 -6.26
CA GLN A 1077 6.70 -45.21 -4.91
C GLN A 1077 5.97 -43.88 -4.67
N ILE A 1078 6.53 -42.77 -5.17
CA ILE A 1078 5.87 -41.45 -5.09
C ILE A 1078 4.68 -41.41 -6.08
N GLN A 1079 4.83 -41.98 -7.28
CA GLN A 1079 3.76 -42.07 -8.28
C GLN A 1079 2.55 -42.85 -7.76
N ASP A 1080 2.77 -44.03 -7.18
CA ASP A 1080 1.73 -44.89 -6.58
C ASP A 1080 0.97 -44.14 -5.48
N SER A 1081 1.68 -43.37 -4.65
CA SER A 1081 1.08 -42.56 -3.58
C SER A 1081 0.17 -41.45 -4.15
N ILE A 1082 0.60 -40.79 -5.23
CA ILE A 1082 -0.21 -39.79 -5.95
C ILE A 1082 -1.39 -40.44 -6.68
N LEU A 1083 -1.22 -41.63 -7.27
CA LEU A 1083 -2.27 -42.36 -7.98
C LEU A 1083 -3.35 -42.89 -7.03
N GLN A 1084 -2.97 -43.38 -5.85
CA GLN A 1084 -3.92 -43.76 -4.79
C GLN A 1084 -4.70 -42.55 -4.28
N ALA A 1085 -4.04 -41.40 -4.09
CA ALA A 1085 -4.71 -40.15 -3.75
C ALA A 1085 -5.65 -39.68 -4.87
N LEU A 1086 -5.27 -39.83 -6.14
CA LEU A 1086 -6.11 -39.49 -7.31
C LEU A 1086 -7.36 -40.36 -7.40
N ASP A 1087 -7.26 -41.68 -7.27
CA ASP A 1087 -8.43 -42.57 -7.30
C ASP A 1087 -9.39 -42.28 -6.13
N GLN A 1088 -8.86 -42.17 -4.90
CA GLN A 1088 -9.67 -41.81 -3.72
C GLN A 1088 -10.36 -40.44 -3.90
N HIS A 1089 -9.65 -39.44 -4.40
CA HIS A 1089 -10.19 -38.10 -4.64
C HIS A 1089 -11.29 -38.11 -5.71
N LEU A 1090 -11.06 -38.78 -6.85
CA LEU A 1090 -12.04 -38.89 -7.93
C LEU A 1090 -13.30 -39.65 -7.49
N GLN A 1091 -13.18 -40.71 -6.69
CA GLN A 1091 -14.33 -41.43 -6.15
C GLN A 1091 -15.20 -40.56 -5.22
N VAL A 1092 -14.57 -39.65 -4.45
CA VAL A 1092 -15.27 -38.73 -3.54
C VAL A 1092 -15.87 -37.53 -4.28
N HIS A 1093 -15.15 -36.94 -5.24
CA HIS A 1093 -15.59 -35.75 -5.97
C HIS A 1093 -16.55 -36.06 -7.14
N HIS A 1094 -16.42 -37.23 -7.77
CA HIS A 1094 -17.21 -37.65 -8.94
C HIS A 1094 -17.95 -38.99 -8.73
N PRO A 1095 -18.78 -39.15 -7.66
CA PRO A 1095 -19.43 -40.42 -7.32
C PRO A 1095 -20.43 -40.94 -8.36
N ASP A 1096 -20.84 -40.10 -9.33
CA ASP A 1096 -21.65 -40.50 -10.49
C ASP A 1096 -20.81 -41.14 -11.63
N SER A 1097 -19.48 -41.11 -11.53
CA SER A 1097 -18.53 -41.49 -12.59
C SER A 1097 -17.49 -42.52 -12.11
N PRO A 1098 -17.89 -43.73 -11.65
CA PRO A 1098 -17.00 -44.72 -11.01
C PRO A 1098 -15.88 -45.27 -11.90
N HIS A 1099 -15.90 -44.98 -13.21
CA HIS A 1099 -14.83 -45.36 -14.15
C HIS A 1099 -14.01 -44.15 -14.62
N LEU A 1100 -13.99 -43.04 -13.86
CA LEU A 1100 -13.26 -41.82 -14.24
C LEU A 1100 -11.74 -42.01 -14.13
N PHE A 1101 -11.24 -42.63 -13.04
CA PHE A 1101 -9.82 -42.92 -12.84
C PHE A 1101 -9.19 -43.74 -13.99
N PRO A 1102 -9.70 -44.93 -14.39
CA PRO A 1102 -9.12 -45.68 -15.51
C PRO A 1102 -9.27 -44.96 -16.87
N LYS A 1103 -10.34 -44.17 -17.08
CA LYS A 1103 -10.48 -43.32 -18.27
C LYS A 1103 -9.45 -42.20 -18.32
N LEU A 1104 -9.00 -41.71 -17.16
CA LEU A 1104 -8.01 -40.66 -17.04
C LEU A 1104 -6.59 -41.21 -17.24
N LEU A 1105 -6.27 -42.38 -16.66
CA LEU A 1105 -5.02 -43.10 -16.95
C LEU A 1105 -4.85 -43.40 -18.44
N GLN A 1106 -5.93 -43.80 -19.12
CA GLN A 1106 -5.90 -44.01 -20.58
C GLN A 1106 -5.47 -42.75 -21.36
N LYS A 1107 -5.63 -41.54 -20.80
CA LYS A 1107 -5.17 -40.29 -21.43
C LYS A 1107 -3.67 -40.04 -21.32
N MET A 1108 -2.93 -40.76 -20.47
CA MET A 1108 -1.47 -40.70 -20.49
C MET A 1108 -0.90 -41.26 -21.80
N ALA A 1109 -1.54 -42.29 -22.38
CA ALA A 1109 -1.19 -42.81 -23.70
C ALA A 1109 -1.52 -41.82 -24.83
N ASP A 1110 -2.74 -41.24 -24.83
CA ASP A 1110 -3.12 -40.17 -25.77
C ASP A 1110 -2.15 -38.98 -25.72
N LEU A 1111 -1.71 -38.58 -24.51
CA LEU A 1111 -0.77 -37.48 -24.30
C LEU A 1111 0.62 -37.79 -24.87
N ARG A 1112 1.14 -39.01 -24.69
CA ARG A 1112 2.43 -39.44 -25.26
C ARG A 1112 2.43 -39.36 -26.78
N GLN A 1113 1.40 -39.91 -27.42
CA GLN A 1113 1.22 -39.80 -28.88
C GLN A 1113 1.19 -38.31 -29.31
N LEU A 1114 0.42 -37.48 -28.62
CA LEU A 1114 0.31 -36.04 -28.90
C LEU A 1114 1.64 -35.28 -28.73
N VAL A 1115 2.53 -35.73 -27.82
CA VAL A 1115 3.90 -35.20 -27.67
C VAL A 1115 4.81 -35.67 -28.81
N THR A 1116 4.76 -36.93 -29.21
CA THR A 1116 5.53 -37.45 -30.36
C THR A 1116 5.13 -36.75 -31.67
N GLU A 1117 3.82 -36.61 -31.93
CA GLU A 1117 3.29 -35.84 -33.07
C GLU A 1117 3.73 -34.37 -33.02
N ASN A 1118 3.75 -33.75 -31.84
CA ASN A 1118 4.24 -32.38 -31.68
C ASN A 1118 5.75 -32.26 -31.96
N ALA A 1119 6.56 -33.21 -31.48
CA ALA A 1119 7.99 -33.23 -31.73
C ALA A 1119 8.30 -33.39 -33.23
N GLN A 1120 7.55 -34.23 -33.94
CA GLN A 1120 7.66 -34.39 -35.40
C GLN A 1120 7.32 -33.09 -36.14
N LEU A 1121 6.22 -32.40 -35.78
CA LEU A 1121 5.85 -31.12 -36.39
C LEU A 1121 6.85 -30.00 -36.07
N VAL A 1122 7.37 -29.93 -34.83
CA VAL A 1122 8.46 -29.00 -34.46
C VAL A 1122 9.74 -29.30 -35.24
N GLN A 1123 10.08 -30.57 -35.45
CA GLN A 1123 11.24 -30.97 -36.26
C GLN A 1123 11.02 -30.67 -37.75
N MET A 1124 9.78 -30.73 -38.25
CA MET A 1124 9.41 -30.32 -39.60
C MET A 1124 9.59 -28.81 -39.79
N ILE A 1125 9.05 -27.99 -38.88
CA ILE A 1125 9.24 -26.53 -38.86
C ILE A 1125 10.73 -26.17 -38.90
N LYS A 1126 11.55 -26.79 -38.03
CA LYS A 1126 13.01 -26.58 -38.01
C LYS A 1126 13.76 -27.03 -39.29
N LYS A 1127 13.12 -27.80 -40.18
CA LYS A 1127 13.68 -28.26 -41.46
C LYS A 1127 13.21 -27.41 -42.64
N THR A 1128 12.00 -26.84 -42.59
CA THR A 1128 11.47 -25.99 -43.67
C THR A 1128 11.80 -24.51 -43.46
N GLU A 1129 11.90 -24.05 -42.20
CA GLU A 1129 11.98 -22.62 -41.87
C GLU A 1129 13.34 -22.23 -41.29
N SER A 1130 14.21 -21.66 -42.12
CA SER A 1130 15.58 -21.24 -41.77
C SER A 1130 15.66 -20.22 -40.61
N GLU A 1131 14.58 -19.50 -40.34
CA GLU A 1131 14.51 -18.46 -39.30
C GLU A 1131 13.94 -18.96 -37.95
N THR A 1132 13.51 -20.24 -37.88
CA THR A 1132 12.89 -20.80 -36.66
C THR A 1132 13.90 -21.33 -35.64
N SER A 1133 14.58 -20.40 -34.98
CA SER A 1133 15.27 -20.74 -33.73
C SER A 1133 14.26 -21.18 -32.66
N LEU A 1134 14.56 -22.31 -31.99
CA LEU A 1134 13.86 -22.69 -30.77
C LEU A 1134 14.47 -21.96 -29.57
N HIS A 1135 13.68 -21.56 -28.59
CA HIS A 1135 14.20 -21.05 -27.32
C HIS A 1135 15.11 -22.10 -26.63
N PRO A 1136 16.28 -21.75 -26.06
CA PRO A 1136 17.26 -22.72 -25.56
C PRO A 1136 16.73 -23.76 -24.57
N LEU A 1137 15.83 -23.36 -23.65
CA LEU A 1137 15.19 -24.31 -22.73
C LEU A 1137 14.35 -25.38 -23.48
N LEU A 1138 13.67 -25.00 -24.56
CA LEU A 1138 12.93 -25.94 -25.38
C LEU A 1138 13.88 -26.80 -26.22
N GLN A 1139 15.02 -26.25 -26.68
CA GLN A 1139 16.05 -27.05 -27.36
C GLN A 1139 16.54 -28.21 -26.48
N GLU A 1140 16.88 -27.97 -25.21
CA GLU A 1140 17.38 -29.03 -24.33
C GLU A 1140 16.30 -30.06 -23.96
N ILE A 1141 15.01 -29.66 -23.95
CA ILE A 1141 13.88 -30.57 -23.78
C ILE A 1141 13.67 -31.44 -25.03
N TYR A 1142 13.63 -30.86 -26.24
CA TYR A 1142 13.41 -31.58 -27.51
C TYR A 1142 14.63 -32.37 -27.99
N LYS A 1143 15.84 -32.01 -27.57
CA LYS A 1143 17.09 -32.71 -27.87
C LYS A 1143 17.03 -34.13 -27.31
N ASP A 1144 17.32 -35.13 -28.14
CA ASP A 1144 17.30 -36.55 -27.78
C ASP A 1144 15.94 -37.04 -27.23
N MET A 1145 14.83 -36.37 -27.60
CA MET A 1145 13.48 -36.69 -27.14
C MET A 1145 12.67 -37.43 -28.22
N TYR A 1146 12.69 -38.76 -28.14
CA TYR A 1146 12.11 -39.77 -29.06
C TYR A 1146 12.87 -39.93 -30.39
#